data_AF-A0A3A4XRA1-F1
#
_entry.id   AF-A0A3A4XRA1-F1
#
_cell.length_a   1.000
_cell.length_b   1.000
_cell.length_c   1.000
_cell.angle_alpha   90.00
_cell.angle_beta   90.00
_cell.angle_gamma   90.00
#
_symmetry.space_group_name_H-M   'P 1'
#
loop_
_entity.id
_entity.type
_entity.pdbx_description
1 polymer ?
#
loop_
_entity_poly.entity_id
_entity_poly.type
_entity_poly.pdbx_seq_one_letter_code
_entity_poly.pdbx_strand_id
1 'polypeptide(L)'
;MSGKKQSIFQQTLFETEQSAPRDPGPVTCFDRTFPDDEKRREYFLGKLREKLQDPEFRKIEGFPTGTDEDILALSDPPYYTACPNPFIADFIRHYGRPYDPATDNYRREPFAADVSEGKNDPIYNAHSYHTKVPHKAIMRYILHYTEPGDVVFDGFCGTGMTGVAAQLCGDKATVESLGYRVEDDGTVYAPEPDENGKTVWKPFSKIGARRAVLNDLSPAATLIAAGYNLTTDATGFARIAGKLLDRFNREYGWMYETRDPKTGTGCQIDFTVWSEVFSCPHCSGELVFWDLAYDESSGKVEDELTCPHCSAEISKRDLIRRTTTYYDRAVRATRTRQVLRPVEIHFQRLGLKKNKKPDEQDLVTLNRVQKMIETVNYPTELMMFVPEGEEWGDLYRGYHEGISRAYDFHLARQLFAFSLLWRMGDGLPAGEMKRLWRFTLQSVLVSFTRRNRFLKNAYSQVNRALSGTLYIGSTVSEPSPIYILSGKLKRFGNAVPVSIHSAVITTQSLASMLIPENKVDYVFIDPPFGDNLPYAELNFLWEAWLRVFTNSGQDTVVSGKQRKDLNVYTNMMTACLREVYRVLKPGRWVTVEFHNSKNAVWTAIQEALGRAGFIIADVSVLDKGMKTKKQLHTKAVDKDLVISAYKPNGGLEKRFQLQAGSETGVWDFIHTHLRQLAIFISKGGQGQVIAERQQVLLFDRMVAFHVQRGVIVPLSAGEFYQGLSRRFPERDGMYFLEEQVAEYERKRMTSREVLQLDLFVSDEASAIRWLKQQLTRKPQTFQELQPQFMRETQGGWRKHEKPLELMEMLEQNFLMYDGKGSIPPQLVSWMRQSEKLRNTIQAGLAAGREAEDNGRLETSNPELLRAVKDRWYVPDPNKAGDLEKLRERTLLREFEEYRNSTQRRLKAFRMEAVRAGFKRAWQDKDYATVINVAEKIPDNVLREDPKLLMWYDQAVTRSERG
;
A
#
# COMPACT_ATOMS: atom_id res chain seq x y z
N MET A 1 46.42 48.88 -21.90
CA MET A 1 47.33 47.98 -22.63
C MET A 1 47.45 46.65 -21.92
N SER A 2 46.76 45.64 -22.48
CA SER A 2 47.22 44.25 -22.63
C SER A 2 47.70 43.50 -21.38
N GLY A 3 46.97 42.51 -20.85
CA GLY A 3 46.46 41.35 -21.58
C GLY A 3 47.49 40.22 -21.55
N LYS A 4 47.06 39.04 -21.05
CA LYS A 4 47.82 37.78 -20.86
C LYS A 4 48.64 37.66 -19.56
N LYS A 5 48.01 37.16 -18.50
CA LYS A 5 48.63 36.28 -17.46
C LYS A 5 47.55 35.72 -16.52
N GLN A 6 46.63 34.91 -17.04
CA GLN A 6 45.64 34.23 -16.18
C GLN A 6 45.14 32.88 -16.73
N SER A 7 45.98 32.13 -17.46
CA SER A 7 45.53 30.93 -18.21
C SER A 7 46.35 29.64 -18.04
N ILE A 8 47.32 29.54 -17.11
CA ILE A 8 48.27 28.40 -17.14
C ILE A 8 48.31 27.52 -15.87
N PHE A 9 47.53 27.81 -14.82
CA PHE A 9 47.60 27.00 -13.56
C PHE A 9 46.41 26.06 -13.30
N GLN A 10 45.70 25.60 -14.33
CA GLN A 10 44.54 24.72 -14.17
C GLN A 10 44.65 23.33 -14.84
N GLN A 11 45.84 22.92 -15.31
CA GLN A 11 45.95 21.74 -16.18
C GLN A 11 46.94 20.63 -15.79
N THR A 12 47.66 20.71 -14.68
CA THR A 12 48.68 19.69 -14.37
C THR A 12 48.50 19.08 -12.99
N LEU A 13 47.57 18.11 -12.88
CA LEU A 13 47.57 17.09 -11.80
C LEU A 13 46.69 15.86 -12.10
N PHE A 14 46.28 15.65 -13.36
CA PHE A 14 45.57 14.46 -13.84
C PHE A 14 46.46 13.46 -14.61
N GLU A 15 47.76 13.75 -14.73
CA GLU A 15 48.71 12.92 -15.47
C GLU A 15 49.73 12.31 -14.51
N THR A 16 49.37 11.19 -13.89
CA THR A 16 50.30 10.09 -13.57
C THR A 16 49.46 8.90 -13.10
N GLU A 17 49.61 7.79 -13.81
CA GLU A 17 48.77 6.57 -13.81
C GLU A 17 47.45 6.66 -14.61
N GLN A 18 47.58 7.03 -15.89
CA GLN A 18 46.64 6.61 -16.92
C GLN A 18 46.83 5.11 -17.18
N SER A 19 46.01 4.26 -16.59
CA SER A 19 45.40 3.22 -17.43
C SER A 19 44.65 4.00 -18.51
N ALA A 20 45.04 3.86 -19.79
CA ALA A 20 44.42 4.58 -20.90
C ALA A 20 42.90 4.62 -20.71
N PRO A 21 42.23 5.79 -20.80
CA PRO A 21 40.78 5.78 -20.88
C PRO A 21 40.43 4.86 -22.05
N ARG A 22 39.65 3.80 -21.79
CA ARG A 22 39.03 3.06 -22.89
C ARG A 22 38.31 4.11 -23.71
N ASP A 23 38.76 4.32 -24.94
CA ASP A 23 38.08 5.22 -25.87
C ASP A 23 36.62 4.75 -25.91
N PRO A 24 35.65 5.57 -25.48
CA PRO A 24 34.27 5.14 -25.44
C PRO A 24 33.87 4.87 -26.88
N GLY A 25 33.74 3.59 -27.22
CA GLY A 25 33.41 3.17 -28.57
C GLY A 25 32.06 3.73 -29.01
N PRO A 26 31.76 3.64 -30.32
CA PRO A 26 30.52 4.17 -30.87
C PRO A 26 29.28 3.59 -30.17
N VAL A 27 28.33 4.46 -29.86
CA VAL A 27 27.06 4.10 -29.19
C VAL A 27 25.91 4.23 -30.17
N THR A 28 25.04 3.22 -30.25
CA THR A 28 23.84 3.28 -31.08
C THR A 28 22.60 3.53 -30.23
N CYS A 29 21.80 4.55 -30.60
CA CYS A 29 20.58 4.95 -29.93
C CYS A 29 19.51 5.30 -30.96
N PHE A 30 18.35 4.63 -30.91
CA PHE A 30 17.21 4.78 -31.83
C PHE A 30 17.62 4.86 -33.31
N ASP A 31 18.30 3.81 -33.79
CA ASP A 31 18.74 3.65 -35.19
C ASP A 31 19.80 4.68 -35.65
N ARG A 32 20.46 5.38 -34.71
CA ARG A 32 21.57 6.31 -34.99
C ARG A 32 22.81 5.94 -34.21
N THR A 33 23.97 6.01 -34.84
CA THR A 33 25.27 5.78 -34.21
C THR A 33 25.98 7.09 -33.93
N PHE A 34 26.46 7.25 -32.70
CA PHE A 34 27.23 8.38 -32.21
C PHE A 34 28.68 7.94 -31.96
N PRO A 35 29.66 8.87 -32.04
CA PRO A 35 31.06 8.56 -31.73
C PRO A 35 31.25 8.00 -30.30
N ASP A 36 30.52 8.54 -29.34
CA ASP A 36 30.54 8.16 -27.93
C ASP A 36 29.21 8.55 -27.25
N ASP A 37 29.06 8.18 -25.97
CA ASP A 37 27.84 8.46 -25.19
C ASP A 37 27.63 9.96 -24.88
N GLU A 38 28.70 10.74 -24.75
CA GLU A 38 28.61 12.18 -24.50
C GLU A 38 28.06 12.90 -25.72
N LYS A 39 28.46 12.51 -26.94
CA LYS A 39 27.89 13.03 -28.20
C LYS A 39 26.45 12.63 -28.40
N ARG A 40 26.06 11.42 -28.00
CA ARG A 40 24.64 11.02 -27.92
C ARG A 40 23.90 11.97 -26.97
N ARG A 41 24.41 12.18 -25.75
CA ARG A 41 23.80 13.03 -24.73
C ARG A 41 23.68 14.49 -25.19
N GLU A 42 24.72 15.07 -25.75
CA GLU A 42 24.73 16.43 -26.31
C GLU A 42 23.62 16.62 -27.35
N TYR A 43 23.47 15.67 -28.28
CA TYR A 43 22.44 15.71 -29.32
C TYR A 43 21.03 15.72 -28.73
N PHE A 44 20.73 14.79 -27.82
CA PHE A 44 19.39 14.68 -27.23
C PHE A 44 19.09 15.80 -26.23
N LEU A 45 20.09 16.38 -25.56
CA LEU A 45 19.92 17.61 -24.77
C LEU A 45 19.58 18.80 -25.66
N GLY A 46 20.17 18.90 -26.85
CA GLY A 46 19.77 19.89 -27.85
C GLY A 46 18.29 19.78 -28.21
N LYS A 47 17.81 18.55 -28.45
CA LYS A 47 16.40 18.27 -28.73
C LYS A 47 15.48 18.54 -27.55
N LEU A 48 15.90 18.22 -26.33
CA LEU A 48 15.13 18.54 -25.13
C LEU A 48 15.04 20.06 -24.93
N ARG A 49 16.13 20.81 -25.19
CA ARG A 49 16.12 22.28 -25.13
C ARG A 49 15.13 22.90 -26.11
N GLU A 50 15.07 22.40 -27.35
CA GLU A 50 14.05 22.81 -28.33
C GLU A 50 12.63 22.57 -27.78
N LYS A 51 12.39 21.43 -27.11
CA LYS A 51 11.09 21.11 -26.50
C LYS A 51 10.74 21.99 -25.31
N LEU A 52 11.69 22.38 -24.47
CA LEU A 52 11.46 23.27 -23.34
C LEU A 52 11.02 24.68 -23.76
N GLN A 53 11.33 25.10 -24.99
CA GLN A 53 10.86 26.36 -25.54
C GLN A 53 9.40 26.33 -25.99
N ASP A 54 8.81 25.14 -26.16
CA ASP A 54 7.40 24.95 -26.54
C ASP A 54 6.47 25.17 -25.33
N PRO A 55 5.59 26.19 -25.35
CA PRO A 55 4.65 26.44 -24.26
C PRO A 55 3.67 25.29 -24.01
N GLU A 56 3.28 24.53 -25.05
CA GLU A 56 2.36 23.40 -24.88
C GLU A 56 3.04 22.24 -24.16
N PHE A 57 4.33 22.04 -24.41
CA PHE A 57 5.12 21.05 -23.68
C PHE A 57 5.20 21.37 -22.18
N ARG A 58 5.29 22.65 -21.81
CA ARG A 58 5.27 23.07 -20.40
C ARG A 58 3.91 22.97 -19.71
N LYS A 59 2.83 22.94 -20.50
CA LYS A 59 1.46 22.78 -19.98
C LYS A 59 1.11 21.33 -19.66
N ILE A 60 1.98 20.37 -20.01
CA ILE A 60 1.79 18.96 -19.62
C ILE A 60 1.62 18.89 -18.10
N GLU A 61 0.59 18.18 -17.66
CA GLU A 61 0.24 18.14 -16.25
C GLU A 61 1.37 17.53 -15.41
N GLY A 62 1.66 18.18 -14.27
CA GLY A 62 2.74 17.75 -13.38
C GLY A 62 4.14 18.12 -13.88
N PHE A 63 4.26 18.99 -14.89
CA PHE A 63 5.54 19.60 -15.26
C PHE A 63 6.22 20.20 -14.01
N PRO A 64 7.49 19.87 -13.74
CA PRO A 64 8.15 20.29 -12.51
C PRO A 64 8.50 21.78 -12.52
N THR A 65 8.65 22.36 -11.33
CA THR A 65 9.06 23.76 -11.18
C THR A 65 10.59 23.83 -11.14
N GLY A 66 11.20 24.53 -12.09
CA GLY A 66 12.66 24.69 -12.17
C GLY A 66 13.05 25.52 -13.40
N THR A 67 14.31 25.96 -13.46
CA THR A 67 14.86 26.61 -14.66
C THR A 67 15.17 25.57 -15.74
N ASP A 68 15.27 26.01 -17.00
CA ASP A 68 15.60 25.10 -18.10
C ASP A 68 17.00 24.53 -17.94
N GLU A 69 17.93 25.34 -17.46
CA GLU A 69 19.30 24.96 -17.19
C GLU A 69 19.36 23.88 -16.09
N ASP A 70 18.58 24.02 -15.01
CA ASP A 70 18.53 23.02 -13.94
C ASP A 70 17.87 21.71 -14.43
N ILE A 71 16.79 21.79 -15.22
CA ILE A 71 16.14 20.62 -15.84
C ILE A 71 17.10 19.90 -16.79
N LEU A 72 17.79 20.64 -17.67
CA LEU A 72 18.76 20.07 -18.62
C LEU A 72 19.98 19.48 -17.90
N ALA A 73 20.45 20.12 -16.83
CA ALA A 73 21.59 19.63 -16.04
C ALA A 73 21.28 18.31 -15.33
N LEU A 74 20.05 18.13 -14.86
CA LEU A 74 19.60 16.91 -14.19
C LEU A 74 19.28 15.77 -15.18
N SER A 75 18.90 16.10 -16.42
CA SER A 75 18.48 15.14 -17.44
C SER A 75 19.65 14.38 -18.11
N ASP A 76 19.35 13.16 -18.56
CA ASP A 76 20.18 12.34 -19.45
C ASP A 76 19.31 11.74 -20.58
N PRO A 77 18.82 12.59 -21.50
CA PRO A 77 17.94 12.14 -22.56
C PRO A 77 18.69 11.26 -23.57
N PRO A 78 18.02 10.29 -24.22
CA PRO A 78 16.57 10.14 -24.22
C PRO A 78 16.03 9.26 -23.08
N TYR A 79 16.90 8.62 -22.30
CA TYR A 79 16.49 7.61 -21.32
C TYR A 79 16.03 8.19 -19.98
N TYR A 80 16.44 9.42 -19.63
CA TYR A 80 15.93 10.12 -18.45
C TYR A 80 15.79 11.62 -18.70
N THR A 81 14.63 12.17 -18.40
CA THR A 81 14.43 13.62 -18.33
C THR A 81 13.82 14.01 -16.99
N ALA A 82 14.33 15.09 -16.40
CA ALA A 82 13.80 15.69 -15.16
C ALA A 82 12.55 16.56 -15.41
N CYS A 83 11.78 16.19 -16.44
CA CYS A 83 10.53 16.80 -16.91
C CYS A 83 9.82 15.73 -17.79
N PRO A 84 8.63 16.00 -18.37
CA PRO A 84 8.03 15.10 -19.34
C PRO A 84 9.02 14.62 -20.39
N ASN A 85 9.12 13.31 -20.65
CA ASN A 85 10.11 12.77 -21.58
C ASN A 85 9.54 12.69 -23.00
N PRO A 86 9.97 13.55 -23.94
CA PRO A 86 9.40 13.59 -25.29
C PRO A 86 9.84 12.40 -26.16
N PHE A 87 10.77 11.57 -25.68
CA PHE A 87 11.37 10.46 -26.44
C PHE A 87 10.77 9.09 -26.09
N ILE A 88 9.76 9.02 -25.21
CA ILE A 88 9.13 7.75 -24.83
C ILE A 88 8.51 7.04 -26.04
N ALA A 89 7.87 7.78 -26.94
CA ALA A 89 7.28 7.21 -28.15
C ALA A 89 8.34 6.56 -29.05
N ASP A 90 9.54 7.16 -29.17
CA ASP A 90 10.66 6.59 -29.90
C ASP A 90 11.20 5.32 -29.23
N PHE A 91 11.33 5.34 -27.90
CA PHE A 91 11.73 4.17 -27.12
C PHE A 91 10.78 2.99 -27.35
N ILE A 92 9.47 3.23 -27.27
CA ILE A 92 8.45 2.19 -27.49
C ILE A 92 8.44 1.74 -28.94
N ARG A 93 8.61 2.64 -29.91
CA ARG A 93 8.68 2.28 -31.34
C ARG A 93 9.87 1.38 -31.63
N HIS A 94 11.02 1.66 -31.02
CA HIS A 94 12.26 0.93 -31.28
C HIS A 94 12.32 -0.42 -30.54
N TYR A 95 11.84 -0.48 -29.29
CA TYR A 95 11.95 -1.70 -28.48
C TYR A 95 10.64 -2.48 -28.30
N GLY A 96 9.49 -1.83 -28.42
CA GLY A 96 8.19 -2.43 -28.16
C GLY A 96 7.67 -3.25 -29.34
N ARG A 97 6.81 -4.23 -29.04
CA ARG A 97 6.14 -5.06 -30.06
C ARG A 97 4.85 -4.40 -30.55
N PRO A 98 4.57 -4.37 -31.86
CA PRO A 98 3.27 -3.98 -32.39
C PRO A 98 2.15 -4.81 -31.76
N TYR A 99 1.01 -4.17 -31.49
CA TYR A 99 -0.19 -4.86 -31.03
C TYR A 99 -1.12 -5.07 -32.22
N ASP A 100 -1.43 -6.33 -32.52
CA ASP A 100 -2.42 -6.73 -33.51
C ASP A 100 -3.50 -7.58 -32.83
N PRO A 101 -4.74 -7.05 -32.66
CA PRO A 101 -5.85 -7.80 -32.08
C PRO A 101 -6.19 -9.11 -32.79
N ALA A 102 -5.90 -9.23 -34.10
CA ALA A 102 -6.28 -10.41 -34.88
C ALA A 102 -5.38 -11.62 -34.61
N THR A 103 -4.11 -11.38 -34.28
CA THR A 103 -3.10 -12.43 -34.04
C THR A 103 -2.76 -12.60 -32.56
N ASP A 104 -3.36 -11.79 -31.70
CA ASP A 104 -3.06 -11.77 -30.27
C ASP A 104 -3.59 -13.01 -29.55
N ASN A 105 -2.68 -13.83 -29.06
CA ASN A 105 -2.96 -15.06 -28.33
C ASN A 105 -2.63 -14.96 -26.83
N TYR A 106 -2.41 -13.74 -26.31
CA TYR A 106 -2.08 -13.53 -24.91
C TYR A 106 -3.16 -14.08 -23.98
N ARG A 107 -2.77 -14.99 -23.08
CA ARG A 107 -3.62 -15.60 -22.05
C ARG A 107 -2.81 -15.78 -20.77
N ARG A 108 -3.26 -15.15 -19.68
CA ARG A 108 -2.71 -15.27 -18.32
C ARG A 108 -3.84 -15.20 -17.31
N GLU A 109 -3.68 -15.92 -16.20
CA GLU A 109 -4.57 -15.87 -15.03
C GLU A 109 -4.03 -14.90 -13.97
N PRO A 110 -4.82 -14.48 -12.97
CA PRO A 110 -4.33 -13.70 -11.85
C PRO A 110 -3.21 -14.44 -11.12
N PHE A 111 -2.11 -13.75 -10.87
CA PHE A 111 -1.01 -14.30 -10.09
C PHE A 111 -1.42 -14.43 -8.61
N ALA A 112 -1.61 -15.66 -8.15
CA ALA A 112 -2.26 -15.97 -6.87
C ALA A 112 -1.29 -16.48 -5.77
N ALA A 113 0.01 -16.16 -5.85
CA ALA A 113 0.97 -16.60 -4.83
C ALA A 113 1.23 -15.52 -3.78
N ASP A 114 1.21 -15.91 -2.50
CA ASP A 114 1.73 -15.07 -1.42
C ASP A 114 3.24 -14.88 -1.63
N VAL A 115 3.67 -13.65 -1.91
CA VAL A 115 5.08 -13.34 -2.10
C VAL A 115 5.66 -12.86 -0.78
N SER A 116 6.66 -13.57 -0.27
CA SER A 116 7.44 -13.12 0.90
C SER A 116 8.89 -12.88 0.53
N GLU A 117 9.31 -11.62 0.61
CA GLU A 117 10.67 -11.19 0.26
C GLU A 117 11.21 -10.24 1.32
N GLY A 118 12.44 -10.49 1.76
CA GLY A 118 13.13 -9.68 2.78
C GLY A 118 13.68 -8.37 2.23
N LYS A 119 13.79 -7.34 3.09
CA LYS A 119 14.30 -6.00 2.75
C LYS A 119 15.85 -5.86 2.84
N ASN A 120 16.57 -6.97 3.01
CA ASN A 120 18.01 -6.95 3.30
C ASN A 120 18.90 -7.07 2.06
N ASP A 121 18.32 -7.02 0.85
CA ASP A 121 19.07 -7.09 -0.39
C ASP A 121 19.99 -5.85 -0.58
N PRO A 122 21.25 -5.99 -1.03
CA PRO A 122 22.14 -4.85 -1.29
C PRO A 122 21.53 -3.80 -2.21
N ILE A 123 20.80 -4.23 -3.26
CA ILE A 123 20.14 -3.31 -4.21
C ILE A 123 19.07 -2.49 -3.50
N TYR A 124 18.27 -3.15 -2.67
CA TYR A 124 17.24 -2.47 -1.88
C TYR A 124 17.85 -1.42 -0.93
N ASN A 125 19.01 -1.71 -0.34
CA ASN A 125 19.67 -0.85 0.65
C ASN A 125 20.58 0.24 0.07
N ALA A 126 20.90 0.23 -1.23
CA ALA A 126 21.79 1.21 -1.85
C ALA A 126 21.28 2.67 -1.69
N HIS A 127 19.98 2.87 -1.87
CA HIS A 127 19.28 4.14 -1.68
C HIS A 127 17.95 3.93 -0.95
N SER A 128 17.79 4.61 0.19
CA SER A 128 16.55 4.65 0.95
C SER A 128 15.56 5.63 0.32
N TYR A 129 14.26 5.31 0.36
CA TYR A 129 13.18 6.20 -0.04
C TYR A 129 11.95 5.93 0.83
N HIS A 130 10.93 6.79 0.74
CA HIS A 130 9.78 6.78 1.65
C HIS A 130 8.97 5.47 1.59
N THR A 131 8.73 4.98 0.39
CA THR A 131 8.14 3.68 0.09
C THR A 131 9.00 2.96 -0.94
N LYS A 132 9.06 1.64 -0.84
CA LYS A 132 9.87 0.81 -1.73
C LYS A 132 9.40 -0.63 -1.70
N VAL A 133 9.23 -1.20 -2.88
CA VAL A 133 8.89 -2.61 -3.07
C VAL A 133 10.17 -3.38 -3.40
N PRO A 134 10.45 -4.53 -2.76
CA PRO A 134 11.56 -5.38 -3.17
C PRO A 134 11.44 -5.82 -4.64
N HIS A 135 12.47 -5.60 -5.44
CA HIS A 135 12.45 -5.96 -6.87
C HIS A 135 12.15 -7.46 -7.09
N LYS A 136 12.64 -8.35 -6.21
CA LYS A 136 12.36 -9.80 -6.27
C LYS A 136 10.87 -10.13 -6.21
N ALA A 137 10.10 -9.35 -5.45
CA ALA A 137 8.65 -9.52 -5.40
C ALA A 137 8.01 -9.14 -6.74
N ILE A 138 8.42 -8.00 -7.30
CA ILE A 138 7.93 -7.50 -8.59
C ILE A 138 8.30 -8.45 -9.73
N MET A 139 9.49 -9.06 -9.70
CA MET A 139 9.97 -10.01 -10.72
C MET A 139 9.01 -11.18 -10.92
N ARG A 140 8.39 -11.70 -9.86
CA ARG A 140 7.43 -12.82 -9.95
C ARG A 140 6.23 -12.44 -10.81
N TYR A 141 5.70 -11.23 -10.62
CA TYR A 141 4.61 -10.72 -11.44
C TYR A 141 5.04 -10.44 -12.88
N ILE A 142 6.22 -9.84 -13.10
CA ILE A 142 6.74 -9.59 -14.46
C ILE A 142 6.95 -10.90 -15.22
N LEU A 143 7.58 -11.90 -14.60
CA LEU A 143 7.79 -13.22 -15.21
C LEU A 143 6.47 -13.90 -15.57
N HIS A 144 5.45 -13.76 -14.72
CA HIS A 144 4.13 -14.33 -14.97
C HIS A 144 3.38 -13.64 -16.12
N TYR A 145 3.29 -12.30 -16.10
CA TYR A 145 2.43 -11.56 -17.02
C TYR A 145 3.10 -11.16 -18.35
N THR A 146 4.41 -11.33 -18.52
CA THR A 146 5.13 -10.83 -19.69
C THR A 146 6.13 -11.83 -20.26
N GLU A 147 6.51 -11.60 -21.52
CA GLU A 147 7.62 -12.28 -22.20
C GLU A 147 8.86 -11.36 -22.30
N PRO A 148 10.06 -11.92 -22.55
CA PRO A 148 11.25 -11.11 -22.82
C PRO A 148 11.02 -10.07 -23.92
N GLY A 149 11.47 -8.85 -23.68
CA GLY A 149 11.32 -7.70 -24.56
C GLY A 149 10.00 -6.92 -24.44
N ASP A 150 9.00 -7.44 -23.73
CA ASP A 150 7.73 -6.75 -23.53
C ASP A 150 7.89 -5.46 -22.72
N VAL A 151 6.95 -4.51 -22.89
CA VAL A 151 6.97 -3.20 -22.24
C VAL A 151 6.22 -3.24 -20.91
N VAL A 152 6.94 -3.03 -19.81
CA VAL A 152 6.40 -2.91 -18.45
C VAL A 152 6.33 -1.43 -18.07
N PHE A 153 5.19 -0.99 -17.53
CA PHE A 153 4.99 0.38 -17.09
C PHE A 153 4.81 0.47 -15.57
N ASP A 154 5.46 1.47 -14.98
CA ASP A 154 5.23 1.88 -13.60
C ASP A 154 5.02 3.39 -13.55
N GLY A 155 3.79 3.78 -13.25
CA GLY A 155 3.33 5.16 -13.18
C GLY A 155 3.68 5.92 -11.90
N PHE A 156 4.06 5.19 -10.85
CA PHE A 156 4.38 5.69 -9.50
C PHE A 156 5.69 5.06 -9.03
N CYS A 157 6.72 5.15 -9.87
CA CYS A 157 7.86 4.25 -9.75
C CYS A 157 8.73 4.49 -8.51
N GLY A 158 8.66 5.67 -7.88
CA GLY A 158 9.45 6.03 -6.72
C GLY A 158 10.94 5.79 -6.97
N THR A 159 11.47 4.71 -6.41
CA THR A 159 12.88 4.32 -6.60
C THR A 159 13.20 3.58 -7.92
N GLY A 160 12.19 3.28 -8.74
CA GLY A 160 12.35 2.55 -10.00
C GLY A 160 12.62 1.05 -9.85
N MET A 161 12.16 0.42 -8.76
CA MET A 161 12.36 -1.02 -8.52
C MET A 161 11.67 -1.91 -9.55
N THR A 162 10.60 -1.44 -10.19
CA THR A 162 9.96 -2.14 -11.32
C THR A 162 10.90 -2.24 -12.52
N GLY A 163 11.69 -1.21 -12.80
CA GLY A 163 12.73 -1.28 -13.84
C GLY A 163 13.86 -2.24 -13.46
N VAL A 164 14.25 -2.26 -12.19
CA VAL A 164 15.25 -3.19 -11.67
C VAL A 164 14.76 -4.63 -11.79
N ALA A 165 13.49 -4.88 -11.47
CA ALA A 165 12.87 -6.18 -11.66
C ALA A 165 12.84 -6.58 -13.14
N ALA A 166 12.41 -5.67 -14.03
CA ALA A 166 12.33 -5.90 -15.46
C ALA A 166 13.67 -6.30 -16.09
N GLN A 167 14.78 -5.67 -15.69
CA GLN A 167 16.12 -6.05 -16.17
C GLN A 167 16.62 -7.37 -15.56
N LEU A 168 16.38 -7.60 -14.26
CA LEU A 168 16.87 -8.80 -13.57
C LEU A 168 16.08 -10.06 -13.93
N CYS A 169 14.93 -9.95 -14.59
CA CYS A 169 14.31 -11.08 -15.27
C CYS A 169 15.20 -11.70 -16.38
N GLY A 170 16.25 -10.99 -16.82
CA GLY A 170 17.28 -11.50 -17.71
C GLY A 170 18.49 -12.15 -17.02
N ASP A 171 18.57 -12.12 -15.68
CA ASP A 171 19.69 -12.67 -14.93
C ASP A 171 19.34 -14.06 -14.36
N LYS A 172 20.05 -15.10 -14.84
CA LYS A 172 19.76 -16.50 -14.48
C LYS A 172 19.86 -16.75 -12.98
N ALA A 173 20.94 -16.28 -12.36
CA ALA A 173 21.18 -16.48 -10.93
C ALA A 173 20.08 -15.82 -10.07
N THR A 174 19.64 -14.62 -10.45
CA THR A 174 18.57 -13.90 -9.73
C THR A 174 17.22 -14.61 -9.90
N VAL A 175 16.87 -15.04 -11.12
CA VAL A 175 15.63 -15.81 -11.37
C VAL A 175 15.62 -17.12 -10.59
N GLU A 176 16.74 -17.85 -10.56
CA GLU A 176 16.87 -19.08 -9.77
C GLU A 176 16.76 -18.81 -8.26
N SER A 177 17.27 -17.67 -7.79
CA SER A 177 17.15 -17.28 -6.37
C SER A 177 15.71 -17.05 -5.90
N LEU A 178 14.75 -16.88 -6.82
CA LEU A 178 13.31 -16.78 -6.52
C LEU A 178 12.67 -18.16 -6.26
N GLY A 179 13.43 -19.26 -6.39
CA GLY A 179 12.93 -20.64 -6.29
C GLY A 179 12.45 -21.22 -7.63
N TYR A 180 12.87 -20.63 -8.75
CA TYR A 180 12.58 -21.13 -10.09
C TYR A 180 13.76 -21.91 -10.67
N ARG A 181 13.50 -22.74 -11.69
CA ARG A 181 14.54 -23.44 -12.45
C ARG A 181 14.61 -22.87 -13.86
N VAL A 182 15.82 -22.62 -14.37
CA VAL A 182 16.03 -22.09 -15.72
C VAL A 182 16.85 -23.07 -16.55
N GLU A 183 16.26 -23.57 -17.62
CA GLU A 183 16.93 -24.47 -18.58
C GLU A 183 17.82 -23.70 -19.58
N ASP A 184 18.66 -24.43 -20.30
CA ASP A 184 19.60 -23.85 -21.27
C ASP A 184 18.90 -23.20 -22.48
N ASP A 185 17.67 -23.63 -22.79
CA ASP A 185 16.81 -23.02 -23.82
C ASP A 185 16.15 -21.71 -23.36
N GLY A 186 16.37 -21.31 -22.10
CA GLY A 186 15.82 -20.13 -21.47
C GLY A 186 14.40 -20.30 -20.89
N THR A 187 13.84 -21.51 -20.92
CA THR A 187 12.53 -21.79 -20.32
C THR A 187 12.64 -21.76 -18.79
N VAL A 188 11.70 -21.06 -18.14
CA VAL A 188 11.61 -20.92 -16.69
C VAL A 188 10.49 -21.80 -16.15
N TYR A 189 10.84 -22.63 -15.17
CA TYR A 189 9.94 -23.57 -14.52
C TYR A 189 9.63 -23.15 -13.08
N ALA A 190 8.37 -23.27 -12.70
CA ALA A 190 7.90 -23.11 -11.33
C ALA A 190 7.67 -24.49 -10.69
N PRO A 191 7.96 -24.61 -9.38
CA PRO A 191 7.63 -25.83 -8.64
C PRO A 191 6.13 -25.85 -8.32
N GLU A 192 5.47 -26.94 -8.68
CA GLU A 192 4.09 -27.24 -8.31
C GLU A 192 4.01 -28.62 -7.63
N PRO A 193 3.23 -28.81 -6.57
CA PRO A 193 2.99 -30.14 -6.02
C PRO A 193 2.16 -30.99 -6.98
N ASP A 194 2.57 -32.23 -7.20
CA ASP A 194 1.78 -33.24 -7.91
C ASP A 194 0.74 -33.91 -7.00
N GLU A 195 0.01 -34.88 -7.55
CA GLU A 195 -1.07 -35.62 -6.88
C GLU A 195 -0.62 -36.37 -5.61
N ASN A 196 0.69 -36.61 -5.45
CA ASN A 196 1.29 -37.27 -4.29
C ASN A 196 2.03 -36.29 -3.37
N GLY A 197 1.92 -34.98 -3.62
CA GLY A 197 2.64 -33.93 -2.88
C GLY A 197 4.13 -33.83 -3.24
N LYS A 198 4.58 -34.47 -4.33
CA LYS A 198 5.95 -34.37 -4.84
C LYS A 198 6.07 -33.18 -5.79
N THR A 199 7.16 -32.43 -5.69
CA THR A 199 7.38 -31.26 -6.55
C THR A 199 7.61 -31.67 -8.01
N VAL A 200 6.75 -31.18 -8.90
CA VAL A 200 6.88 -31.23 -10.36
C VAL A 200 7.18 -29.82 -10.88
N TRP A 201 8.05 -29.74 -11.87
CA TRP A 201 8.45 -28.47 -12.48
C TRP A 201 7.63 -28.22 -13.74
N LYS A 202 6.86 -27.13 -13.76
CA LYS A 202 6.07 -26.74 -14.95
C LYS A 202 6.59 -25.47 -15.59
N PRO A 203 6.71 -25.43 -16.93
CA PRO A 203 7.15 -24.23 -17.63
C PRO A 203 6.06 -23.17 -17.54
N PHE A 204 6.44 -21.93 -17.23
CA PHE A 204 5.48 -20.82 -17.11
C PHE A 204 5.98 -19.49 -17.69
N SER A 205 7.30 -19.33 -17.90
CA SER A 205 7.88 -18.09 -18.42
C SER A 205 9.18 -18.36 -19.19
N LYS A 206 9.78 -17.29 -19.71
CA LYS A 206 11.11 -17.27 -20.33
C LYS A 206 12.02 -16.25 -19.68
N ILE A 207 13.29 -16.62 -19.54
CA ILE A 207 14.34 -15.72 -19.07
C ILE A 207 14.61 -14.65 -20.13
N GLY A 208 14.81 -13.42 -19.67
CA GLY A 208 15.19 -12.29 -20.52
C GLY A 208 14.74 -10.95 -19.94
N ALA A 209 15.45 -9.89 -20.27
CA ALA A 209 15.10 -8.55 -19.82
C ALA A 209 13.80 -8.06 -20.48
N ARG A 210 13.00 -7.32 -19.71
CA ARG A 210 11.84 -6.55 -20.20
C ARG A 210 12.23 -5.08 -20.34
N ARG A 211 11.41 -4.29 -21.05
CA ARG A 211 11.64 -2.86 -21.28
C ARG A 211 10.75 -2.06 -20.34
N ALA A 212 11.34 -1.26 -19.46
CA ALA A 212 10.60 -0.50 -18.47
C ALA A 212 10.34 0.94 -18.93
N VAL A 213 9.11 1.41 -18.77
CA VAL A 213 8.78 2.84 -18.78
C VAL A 213 8.45 3.21 -17.34
N LEU A 214 9.20 4.16 -16.78
CA LEU A 214 9.08 4.55 -15.37
C LEU A 214 8.68 6.03 -15.29
N ASN A 215 7.65 6.32 -14.52
CA ASN A 215 7.18 7.66 -14.26
C ASN A 215 7.12 7.93 -12.76
N ASP A 216 7.48 9.14 -12.36
CA ASP A 216 7.12 9.68 -11.05
C ASP A 216 6.92 11.19 -11.18
N LEU A 217 6.11 11.78 -10.31
CA LEU A 217 5.92 13.22 -10.27
C LEU A 217 7.18 13.93 -9.72
N SER A 218 7.97 13.24 -8.90
CA SER A 218 9.10 13.82 -8.18
C SER A 218 10.43 13.73 -8.95
N PRO A 219 11.12 14.86 -9.18
CA PRO A 219 12.51 14.88 -9.64
C PRO A 219 13.46 14.10 -8.73
N ALA A 220 13.24 14.12 -7.41
CA ALA A 220 14.01 13.32 -6.47
C ALA A 220 13.81 11.81 -6.69
N ALA A 221 12.57 11.36 -6.90
CA ALA A 221 12.27 9.96 -7.19
C ALA A 221 12.89 9.50 -8.52
N THR A 222 12.66 10.27 -9.58
CA THR A 222 13.15 9.92 -10.92
C THR A 222 14.68 9.91 -11.04
N LEU A 223 15.39 10.76 -10.29
CA LEU A 223 16.86 10.66 -10.17
C LEU A 223 17.30 9.34 -9.52
N ILE A 224 16.58 8.88 -8.49
CA ILE A 224 16.84 7.58 -7.85
C ILE A 224 16.62 6.45 -8.85
N ALA A 225 15.48 6.49 -9.56
CA ALA A 225 15.16 5.52 -10.60
C ALA A 225 16.25 5.49 -11.68
N ALA A 226 16.76 6.65 -12.12
CA ALA A 226 17.82 6.74 -13.12
C ALA A 226 19.16 6.19 -12.60
N GLY A 227 19.49 6.41 -11.32
CA GLY A 227 20.67 5.81 -10.70
C GLY A 227 20.62 4.28 -10.64
N TYR A 228 19.44 3.67 -10.48
CA TYR A 228 19.31 2.22 -10.48
C TYR A 228 19.22 1.59 -11.87
N ASN A 229 18.60 2.27 -12.83
CA ASN A 229 18.18 1.66 -14.09
C ASN A 229 19.01 2.09 -15.31
N LEU A 230 19.85 3.12 -15.18
CA LEU A 230 20.66 3.65 -16.29
C LEU A 230 22.16 3.65 -15.97
N THR A 231 22.60 2.83 -15.00
CA THR A 231 24.03 2.71 -14.65
C THR A 231 24.69 1.70 -15.56
N THR A 232 25.75 2.11 -16.25
CA THR A 232 26.55 1.25 -17.13
C THR A 232 27.90 0.87 -16.50
N ASP A 233 28.44 1.69 -15.59
CA ASP A 233 29.72 1.45 -14.93
C ASP A 233 29.72 1.79 -13.42
N ALA A 234 29.08 0.93 -12.62
CA ALA A 234 29.01 1.09 -11.17
C ALA A 234 30.38 1.01 -10.47
N THR A 235 31.28 0.16 -10.98
CA THR A 235 32.62 -0.05 -10.39
C THR A 235 33.57 1.10 -10.70
N GLY A 236 33.57 1.60 -11.93
CA GLY A 236 34.33 2.78 -12.32
C GLY A 236 33.85 4.02 -11.59
N PHE A 237 32.54 4.21 -11.43
CA PHE A 237 31.99 5.26 -10.57
C PHE A 237 32.51 5.16 -9.13
N ALA A 238 32.42 3.99 -8.50
CA ALA A 238 32.85 3.80 -7.11
C ALA A 238 34.32 4.19 -6.90
N ARG A 239 35.19 3.85 -7.85
CA ARG A 239 36.61 4.22 -7.84
C ARG A 239 36.82 5.73 -7.96
N ILE A 240 36.16 6.39 -8.91
CA ILE A 240 36.29 7.85 -9.11
C ILE A 240 35.72 8.62 -7.92
N ALA A 241 34.55 8.20 -7.41
CA ALA A 241 33.94 8.77 -6.23
C ALA A 241 34.83 8.62 -4.98
N GLY A 242 35.54 7.50 -4.84
CA GLY A 242 36.55 7.31 -3.80
C GLY A 242 37.67 8.35 -3.88
N LYS A 243 38.26 8.56 -5.07
CA LYS A 243 39.28 9.59 -5.29
C LYS A 243 38.75 11.01 -5.00
N LEU A 244 37.49 11.27 -5.33
CA LEU A 244 36.84 12.55 -5.05
C LEU A 244 36.70 12.78 -3.54
N LEU A 245 36.34 11.74 -2.77
CA LEU A 245 36.27 11.80 -1.31
C LEU A 245 37.66 11.97 -0.68
N ASP A 246 38.69 11.30 -1.20
CA ASP A 246 40.07 11.46 -0.73
C ASP A 246 40.57 12.90 -0.97
N ARG A 247 40.21 13.48 -2.12
CA ARG A 247 40.47 14.89 -2.42
C ARG A 247 39.75 15.82 -1.44
N PHE A 248 38.47 15.58 -1.18
CA PHE A 248 37.71 16.37 -0.20
C PHE A 248 38.40 16.31 1.17
N ASN A 249 38.81 15.12 1.61
CA ASN A 249 39.47 14.96 2.90
C ASN A 249 40.83 15.68 2.96
N ARG A 250 41.62 15.62 1.89
CA ARG A 250 42.91 16.33 1.83
C ARG A 250 42.75 17.85 1.91
N GLU A 251 41.73 18.41 1.26
CA GLU A 251 41.52 19.86 1.18
C GLU A 251 40.73 20.42 2.39
N TYR A 252 39.77 19.65 2.91
CA TYR A 252 38.77 20.13 3.87
C TYR A 252 38.63 19.24 5.12
N GLY A 253 39.43 18.17 5.25
CA GLY A 253 39.40 17.24 6.38
C GLY A 253 39.71 17.88 7.73
N TRP A 254 40.47 18.97 7.73
CA TRP A 254 40.77 19.78 8.93
C TRP A 254 39.52 20.23 9.70
N MET A 255 38.36 20.35 9.05
CA MET A 255 37.08 20.70 9.69
C MET A 255 36.54 19.60 10.62
N TYR A 256 37.04 18.38 10.44
CA TYR A 256 36.66 17.17 11.14
C TYR A 256 37.86 16.54 11.87
N GLU A 257 38.80 17.37 12.31
CA GLU A 257 39.93 16.95 13.15
C GLU A 257 39.75 17.45 14.59
N THR A 258 40.16 16.63 15.54
CA THR A 258 40.25 16.98 16.96
C THR A 258 41.56 16.45 17.56
N ARG A 259 41.84 16.74 18.83
CA ARG A 259 42.99 16.20 19.56
C ARG A 259 42.57 15.23 20.65
N ASP A 260 43.28 14.10 20.76
CA ASP A 260 43.11 13.18 21.89
C ASP A 260 43.57 13.87 23.18
N PRO A 261 42.69 14.07 24.19
CA PRO A 261 43.05 14.77 25.42
C PRO A 261 44.22 14.14 26.17
N LYS A 262 44.46 12.82 26.01
CA LYS A 262 45.53 12.11 26.71
C LYS A 262 46.91 12.26 26.07
N THR A 263 46.99 12.50 24.75
CA THR A 263 48.29 12.51 24.03
C THR A 263 48.51 13.71 23.13
N GLY A 264 47.51 14.58 22.95
CA GLY A 264 47.61 15.76 22.08
C GLY A 264 47.66 15.46 20.58
N THR A 265 47.63 14.18 20.20
CA THR A 265 47.70 13.70 18.81
C THR A 265 46.42 14.06 18.05
N GLY A 266 46.57 14.55 16.81
CA GLY A 266 45.44 14.80 15.90
C GLY A 266 44.71 13.50 15.56
N CYS A 267 43.38 13.54 15.60
CA CYS A 267 42.48 12.41 15.33
C CYS A 267 41.32 12.88 14.44
N GLN A 268 40.86 11.99 13.56
CA GLN A 268 39.69 12.24 12.72
C GLN A 268 38.40 12.02 13.53
N ILE A 269 37.47 12.97 13.39
CA ILE A 269 36.14 12.91 14.00
C ILE A 269 35.27 11.97 13.17
N ASP A 270 34.66 10.98 13.84
CA ASP A 270 33.61 10.16 13.27
C ASP A 270 32.30 10.97 13.22
N PHE A 271 31.92 11.55 14.36
CA PHE A 271 30.77 12.45 14.46
C PHE A 271 30.83 13.36 15.71
N THR A 272 30.12 14.48 15.66
CA THR A 272 29.87 15.38 16.81
C THR A 272 28.40 15.30 17.22
N VAL A 273 28.13 15.20 18.52
CA VAL A 273 26.77 15.27 19.08
C VAL A 273 26.45 16.72 19.42
N TRP A 274 25.30 17.20 18.94
CA TRP A 274 24.76 18.51 19.24
C TRP A 274 23.47 18.39 20.04
N SER A 275 23.29 19.28 21.01
CA SER A 275 22.13 19.31 21.88
C SER A 275 21.39 20.65 21.77
N GLU A 276 20.07 20.57 21.75
CA GLU A 276 19.17 21.73 21.81
C GLU A 276 19.23 22.39 23.19
N VAL A 277 19.16 23.72 23.19
CA VAL A 277 19.16 24.53 24.39
C VAL A 277 17.74 25.07 24.63
N PHE A 278 17.27 24.88 25.85
CA PHE A 278 15.98 25.36 26.34
C PHE A 278 16.18 26.46 27.39
N SER A 279 15.08 27.14 27.72
CA SER A 279 14.96 28.06 28.83
C SER A 279 14.02 27.48 29.87
N CYS A 280 14.42 27.53 31.14
CA CYS A 280 13.56 27.14 32.26
C CYS A 280 12.29 28.02 32.29
N PRO A 281 11.07 27.46 32.36
CA PRO A 281 9.85 28.26 32.41
C PRO A 281 9.70 29.09 33.71
N HIS A 282 10.44 28.74 34.77
CA HIS A 282 10.37 29.42 36.07
C HIS A 282 11.42 30.51 36.25
N CYS A 283 12.69 30.22 35.92
CA CYS A 283 13.80 31.14 36.16
C CYS A 283 14.47 31.66 34.87
N SER A 284 14.02 31.22 33.69
CA SER A 284 14.62 31.54 32.38
C SER A 284 16.09 31.10 32.20
N GLY A 285 16.64 30.34 33.15
CA GLY A 285 18.01 29.79 33.08
C GLY A 285 18.23 28.89 31.86
N GLU A 286 19.48 28.87 31.35
CA GLU A 286 19.87 28.06 30.19
C GLU A 286 19.90 26.57 30.54
N LEU A 287 19.16 25.76 29.78
CA LEU A 287 19.07 24.32 29.98
C LEU A 287 19.56 23.60 28.73
N VAL A 288 20.79 23.07 28.77
CA VAL A 288 21.31 22.20 27.69
C VAL A 288 20.65 20.82 27.85
N PHE A 289 19.91 20.37 26.84
CA PHE A 289 19.10 19.15 26.94
C PHE A 289 19.92 17.90 27.28
N TRP A 290 21.16 17.82 26.78
CA TRP A 290 22.11 16.74 27.09
C TRP A 290 22.42 16.66 28.58
N ASP A 291 22.79 17.79 29.19
CA ASP A 291 23.18 17.83 30.60
C ASP A 291 21.96 17.65 31.53
N LEU A 292 20.78 18.08 31.08
CA LEU A 292 19.55 18.06 31.87
C LEU A 292 18.86 16.69 31.86
N ALA A 293 18.71 16.09 30.69
CA ALA A 293 17.72 15.04 30.47
C ALA A 293 18.31 13.73 29.95
N TYR A 294 19.56 13.70 29.50
CA TYR A 294 20.16 12.51 28.90
C TYR A 294 21.02 11.75 29.91
N ASP A 295 20.58 10.55 30.29
CA ASP A 295 21.39 9.67 31.13
C ASP A 295 22.44 8.96 30.27
N GLU A 296 23.71 9.31 30.47
CA GLU A 296 24.83 8.71 29.78
C GLU A 296 24.96 7.20 30.03
N SER A 297 24.48 6.67 31.17
CA SER A 297 24.61 5.25 31.50
C SER A 297 23.58 4.40 30.74
N SER A 298 22.29 4.74 30.85
CA SER A 298 21.21 4.02 30.18
C SER A 298 20.98 4.45 28.72
N GLY A 299 21.43 5.64 28.33
CA GLY A 299 21.11 6.26 27.04
C GLY A 299 19.63 6.67 26.91
N LYS A 300 18.90 6.76 28.03
CA LYS A 300 17.49 7.18 28.06
C LYS A 300 17.38 8.67 28.36
N VAL A 301 16.21 9.20 28.01
CA VAL A 301 15.81 10.55 28.35
C VAL A 301 14.87 10.46 29.55
N GLU A 302 15.18 11.16 30.64
CA GLU A 302 14.32 11.26 31.81
C GLU A 302 13.09 12.14 31.51
N ASP A 303 11.93 11.76 32.04
CA ASP A 303 10.66 12.49 31.81
C ASP A 303 10.43 13.61 32.83
N GLU A 304 10.92 13.43 34.06
CA GLU A 304 10.89 14.41 35.15
C GLU A 304 12.29 15.01 35.30
N LEU A 305 12.39 16.33 35.14
CA LEU A 305 13.66 17.05 35.08
C LEU A 305 13.71 18.08 36.21
N THR A 306 14.86 18.20 36.87
CA THR A 306 15.08 19.25 37.88
C THR A 306 15.95 20.36 37.30
N CYS A 307 15.50 21.61 37.38
CA CYS A 307 16.28 22.75 36.93
C CYS A 307 17.58 22.91 37.76
N PRO A 308 18.78 22.94 37.16
CA PRO A 308 20.02 23.16 37.90
C PRO A 308 20.18 24.59 38.43
N HIS A 309 19.37 25.55 37.97
CA HIS A 309 19.45 26.97 38.35
C HIS A 309 18.53 27.35 39.50
N CYS A 310 17.31 26.81 39.53
CA CYS A 310 16.28 27.16 40.54
C CYS A 310 15.64 25.96 41.22
N SER A 311 16.10 24.74 40.94
CA SER A 311 15.62 23.49 41.52
C SER A 311 14.13 23.17 41.30
N ALA A 312 13.45 23.90 40.41
CA ALA A 312 12.07 23.61 40.04
C ALA A 312 11.97 22.28 39.29
N GLU A 313 10.93 21.51 39.60
CA GLU A 313 10.54 20.34 38.81
C GLU A 313 9.89 20.80 37.50
N ILE A 314 10.37 20.24 36.39
CA ILE A 314 9.99 20.63 35.04
C ILE A 314 9.69 19.37 34.24
N SER A 315 8.57 19.36 33.51
CA SER A 315 8.33 18.33 32.51
C SER A 315 8.92 18.73 31.16
N LYS A 316 9.27 17.74 30.33
CA LYS A 316 9.76 18.00 28.96
C LYS A 316 8.80 18.84 28.10
N ARG A 317 7.49 18.83 28.40
CA ARG A 317 6.48 19.59 27.66
C ARG A 317 6.52 21.08 27.99
N ASP A 318 7.02 21.43 29.17
CA ASP A 318 7.06 22.80 29.68
C ASP A 318 8.35 23.54 29.29
N LEU A 319 9.31 22.83 28.69
CA LEU A 319 10.57 23.41 28.22
C LEU A 319 10.31 24.40 27.08
N ILE A 320 10.74 25.66 27.30
CA ILE A 320 10.65 26.73 26.31
C ILE A 320 11.89 26.65 25.42
N ARG A 321 11.72 26.53 24.10
CA ARG A 321 12.87 26.50 23.18
C ARG A 321 13.60 27.82 23.22
N ARG A 322 14.92 27.77 23.41
CA ARG A 322 15.73 28.96 23.34
C ARG A 322 16.09 29.26 21.90
N THR A 323 15.74 30.45 21.47
CA THR A 323 16.07 30.96 20.14
C THR A 323 17.07 32.11 20.23
N THR A 324 17.74 32.37 19.11
CA THR A 324 18.65 33.51 18.96
C THR A 324 18.40 34.17 17.61
N THR A 325 18.58 35.49 17.58
CA THR A 325 18.43 36.30 16.39
C THR A 325 19.79 36.46 15.71
N TYR A 326 19.83 36.34 14.39
CA TYR A 326 21.03 36.54 13.59
C TYR A 326 20.70 37.26 12.28
N TYR A 327 21.68 37.98 11.73
CA TYR A 327 21.55 38.54 10.40
C TYR A 327 21.95 37.50 9.36
N ASP A 328 20.99 37.02 8.60
CA ASP A 328 21.20 36.06 7.53
C ASP A 328 21.59 36.80 6.25
N ARG A 329 22.86 36.70 5.87
CA ARG A 329 23.39 37.39 4.69
C ARG A 329 22.90 36.80 3.38
N ALA A 330 22.52 35.52 3.35
CA ALA A 330 22.05 34.88 2.12
C ALA A 330 20.74 35.51 1.64
N VAL A 331 19.86 35.86 2.59
CA VAL A 331 18.55 36.47 2.30
C VAL A 331 18.45 37.93 2.76
N ARG A 332 19.55 38.49 3.28
CA ARG A 332 19.71 39.88 3.73
C ARG A 332 18.66 40.31 4.76
N ALA A 333 18.28 39.40 5.65
CA ALA A 333 17.24 39.63 6.64
C ALA A 333 17.65 39.16 8.03
N THR A 334 17.09 39.79 9.05
CA THR A 334 17.22 39.35 10.44
C THR A 334 16.28 38.17 10.68
N ARG A 335 16.82 37.01 11.07
CA ARG A 335 16.07 35.76 11.25
C ARG A 335 16.33 35.17 12.63
N THR A 336 15.44 34.29 13.05
CA THR A 336 15.51 33.59 14.33
C THR A 336 15.85 32.13 14.10
N ARG A 337 16.69 31.54 14.95
CA ARG A 337 16.99 30.10 14.93
C ARG A 337 17.07 29.54 16.34
N GLN A 338 16.85 28.23 16.45
CA GLN A 338 17.06 27.48 17.69
C GLN A 338 18.54 27.48 18.08
N VAL A 339 18.82 27.53 19.38
CA VAL A 339 20.18 27.46 19.91
C VAL A 339 20.58 26.00 20.11
N LEU A 340 21.73 25.62 19.55
CA LEU A 340 22.33 24.29 19.67
C LEU A 340 23.77 24.42 20.22
N ARG A 341 24.22 23.43 20.98
CA ARG A 341 25.59 23.32 21.52
C ARG A 341 26.23 21.98 21.15
N PRO A 342 27.50 21.93 20.74
CA PRO A 342 28.21 20.67 20.65
C PRO A 342 28.50 20.19 22.08
N VAL A 343 28.17 18.93 22.38
CA VAL A 343 28.26 18.37 23.74
C VAL A 343 29.25 17.21 23.82
N GLU A 344 29.45 16.47 22.74
CA GLU A 344 30.36 15.32 22.69
C GLU A 344 30.94 15.13 21.28
N ILE A 345 32.21 14.73 21.18
CA ILE A 345 32.90 14.39 19.93
C ILE A 345 33.36 12.94 20.00
N HIS A 346 32.95 12.14 19.00
CA HIS A 346 33.39 10.76 18.83
C HIS A 346 34.46 10.68 17.75
N PHE A 347 35.56 10.00 18.04
CA PHE A 347 36.73 9.88 17.16
C PHE A 347 37.40 8.51 17.31
N GLN A 348 38.25 8.16 16.35
CA GLN A 348 39.03 6.92 16.40
C GLN A 348 40.51 7.20 16.59
N ARG A 349 41.16 6.36 17.41
CA ARG A 349 42.61 6.33 17.56
C ARG A 349 43.10 4.90 17.65
N LEU A 350 44.04 4.52 16.77
CA LEU A 350 44.60 3.16 16.71
C LEU A 350 43.51 2.07 16.64
N GLY A 351 42.44 2.34 15.90
CA GLY A 351 41.28 1.44 15.77
C GLY A 351 40.31 1.43 16.96
N LEU A 352 40.62 2.13 18.07
CA LEU A 352 39.75 2.24 19.24
C LEU A 352 38.85 3.46 19.14
N LYS A 353 37.54 3.26 19.35
CA LYS A 353 36.54 4.33 19.45
C LYS A 353 36.68 5.04 20.79
N LYS A 354 36.72 6.37 20.76
CA LYS A 354 36.81 7.24 21.94
C LYS A 354 35.84 8.40 21.81
N ASN A 355 35.56 9.05 22.94
CA ASN A 355 34.80 10.28 23.01
C ASN A 355 35.51 11.34 23.87
N LYS A 356 35.14 12.61 23.70
CA LYS A 356 35.56 13.75 24.52
C LYS A 356 34.47 14.83 24.51
N LYS A 357 34.49 15.71 25.52
CA LYS A 357 33.78 17.01 25.41
C LYS A 357 34.54 17.93 24.43
N PRO A 358 33.86 18.76 23.63
CA PRO A 358 34.50 19.75 22.77
C PRO A 358 35.39 20.71 23.59
N ASP A 359 36.60 20.97 23.11
CA ASP A 359 37.50 21.97 23.69
C ASP A 359 37.49 23.30 22.90
N GLU A 360 38.28 24.28 23.36
CA GLU A 360 38.37 25.60 22.72
C GLU A 360 38.82 25.51 21.25
N GLN A 361 39.74 24.61 20.92
CA GLN A 361 40.22 24.44 19.54
C GLN A 361 39.13 23.86 18.64
N ASP A 362 38.33 22.93 19.15
CA ASP A 362 37.15 22.40 18.45
C ASP A 362 36.14 23.53 18.16
N LEU A 363 35.87 24.38 19.16
CA LEU A 363 34.95 25.52 19.02
C LEU A 363 35.46 26.60 18.05
N VAL A 364 36.76 26.91 18.08
CA VAL A 364 37.41 27.82 17.12
C VAL A 364 37.25 27.29 15.69
N THR A 365 37.43 25.98 15.50
CA THR A 365 37.27 25.32 14.19
C THR A 365 35.83 25.44 13.69
N LEU A 366 34.83 25.15 14.54
CA LEU A 366 33.41 25.31 14.20
C LEU A 366 33.05 26.75 13.83
N ASN A 367 33.52 27.72 14.62
CA ASN A 367 33.30 29.14 14.35
C ASN A 367 33.96 29.60 13.04
N ARG A 368 35.14 29.08 12.72
CA ARG A 368 35.82 29.34 11.44
C ARG A 368 34.96 28.85 10.28
N VAL A 369 34.47 27.61 10.34
CA VAL A 369 33.62 27.04 9.28
C VAL A 369 32.31 27.82 9.13
N GLN A 370 31.68 28.23 10.24
CA GLN A 370 30.46 29.05 10.18
C GLN A 370 30.66 30.35 9.40
N LYS A 371 31.82 31.02 9.56
CA LYS A 371 32.15 32.24 8.80
C LYS A 371 32.44 31.96 7.32
N MET A 372 32.87 30.75 6.98
CA MET A 372 33.17 30.35 5.61
C MET A 372 31.93 29.96 4.80
N ILE A 373 30.76 29.84 5.44
CA ILE A 373 29.52 29.40 4.77
C ILE A 373 29.16 30.28 3.57
N GLU A 374 29.49 31.58 3.63
CA GLU A 374 29.26 32.56 2.56
C GLU A 374 30.10 32.32 1.30
N THR A 375 31.10 31.44 1.36
CA THR A 375 32.00 31.13 0.23
C THR A 375 31.50 29.97 -0.63
N VAL A 376 30.38 29.35 -0.24
CA VAL A 376 29.78 28.21 -0.96
C VAL A 376 28.33 28.53 -1.33
N ASN A 377 27.88 27.93 -2.43
CA ASN A 377 26.49 28.01 -2.85
C ASN A 377 25.70 26.86 -2.22
N TYR A 378 24.51 27.16 -1.71
CA TYR A 378 23.57 26.19 -1.15
C TYR A 378 22.12 26.60 -1.46
N PRO A 379 21.15 25.69 -1.34
CA PRO A 379 19.74 25.99 -1.56
C PRO A 379 19.24 27.03 -0.56
N THR A 380 18.49 28.03 -1.02
CA THR A 380 17.95 29.13 -0.19
C THR A 380 16.43 29.20 -0.19
N GLU A 381 15.79 28.26 -0.87
CA GLU A 381 14.37 28.21 -1.13
C GLU A 381 13.58 28.08 0.17
N LEU A 382 12.44 28.80 0.22
CA LEU A 382 11.45 28.65 1.27
C LEU A 382 10.87 27.24 1.22
N MET A 383 10.71 26.61 2.39
CA MET A 383 10.08 25.30 2.50
C MET A 383 8.70 25.34 1.84
N MET A 384 8.47 24.44 0.88
CA MET A 384 7.23 24.36 0.09
C MET A 384 6.82 25.69 -0.58
N PHE A 385 7.76 26.62 -0.77
CA PHE A 385 7.53 27.97 -1.28
C PHE A 385 6.55 28.80 -0.43
N VAL A 386 6.39 28.46 0.85
CA VAL A 386 5.51 29.16 1.79
C VAL A 386 6.27 30.32 2.46
N PRO A 387 5.65 31.51 2.63
CA PRO A 387 6.28 32.64 3.31
C PRO A 387 6.79 32.33 4.73
N GLU A 388 7.84 33.03 5.17
CA GLU A 388 8.36 32.85 6.52
C GLU A 388 7.32 33.25 7.58
N GLY A 389 7.22 32.46 8.66
CA GLY A 389 6.25 32.67 9.74
C GLY A 389 4.97 31.86 9.59
N GLU A 390 4.75 31.23 8.44
CA GLU A 390 3.63 30.31 8.23
C GLU A 390 4.05 28.84 8.32
N GLU A 391 3.09 27.98 8.67
CA GLU A 391 3.29 26.53 8.63
C GLU A 391 3.35 26.05 7.17
N TRP A 392 4.51 25.59 6.73
CA TRP A 392 4.78 25.28 5.32
C TRP A 392 4.13 23.99 4.78
N GLY A 393 3.56 23.13 5.64
CA GLY A 393 2.99 21.86 5.20
C GLY A 393 2.39 21.01 6.31
N ASP A 394 1.80 19.88 5.93
CA ASP A 394 1.15 18.92 6.83
C ASP A 394 2.14 18.26 7.81
N LEU A 395 3.46 18.31 7.54
CA LEU A 395 4.51 17.86 8.46
C LEU A 395 5.05 18.95 9.39
N TYR A 396 4.63 20.21 9.24
CA TYR A 396 5.06 21.30 10.13
C TYR A 396 4.59 21.04 11.57
N ARG A 397 5.46 21.29 12.55
CA ARG A 397 5.21 21.03 13.99
C ARG A 397 6.06 22.02 14.79
N GLY A 398 5.79 22.22 16.07
CA GLY A 398 6.50 23.20 16.90
C GLY A 398 8.03 23.06 16.97
N TYR A 399 8.61 21.87 16.74
CA TYR A 399 10.07 21.72 16.63
C TYR A 399 10.67 22.29 15.33
N HIS A 400 9.85 22.72 14.38
CA HIS A 400 10.23 23.47 13.18
C HIS A 400 10.19 24.99 13.38
N GLU A 401 9.94 25.48 14.59
CA GLU A 401 9.98 26.92 14.87
C GLU A 401 11.37 27.50 14.52
N GLY A 402 11.37 28.56 13.71
CA GLY A 402 12.59 29.16 13.15
C GLY A 402 13.22 28.38 11.97
N ILE A 403 12.49 27.42 11.38
CA ILE A 403 12.89 26.65 10.20
C ILE A 403 11.88 26.94 9.08
N SER A 404 12.23 27.86 8.20
CA SER A 404 11.39 28.29 7.07
C SER A 404 12.04 28.05 5.71
N ARG A 405 13.31 27.66 5.66
CA ARG A 405 14.08 27.42 4.42
C ARG A 405 14.79 26.08 4.45
N ALA A 406 15.09 25.53 3.26
CA ALA A 406 15.73 24.22 3.14
C ALA A 406 17.04 24.11 3.93
N TYR A 407 17.88 25.16 3.91
CA TYR A 407 19.16 25.16 4.61
C TYR A 407 19.05 25.26 6.14
N ASP A 408 17.92 25.69 6.70
CA ASP A 408 17.71 25.76 8.16
C ASP A 408 17.69 24.36 8.80
N PHE A 409 17.48 23.32 7.98
CA PHE A 409 17.62 21.92 8.38
C PHE A 409 19.07 21.49 8.57
N HIS A 410 20.07 22.32 8.28
CA HIS A 410 21.48 21.94 8.37
C HIS A 410 22.19 22.66 9.53
N LEU A 411 23.19 22.00 10.12
CA LEU A 411 24.22 22.69 10.88
C LEU A 411 25.21 23.37 9.93
N ALA A 412 25.87 24.46 10.37
CA ALA A 412 26.75 25.24 9.51
C ALA A 412 27.88 24.42 8.86
N ARG A 413 28.56 23.57 9.64
CA ARG A 413 29.63 22.70 9.13
C ARG A 413 29.09 21.60 8.19
N GLN A 414 27.93 21.03 8.49
CA GLN A 414 27.24 20.09 7.58
C GLN A 414 26.89 20.74 6.23
N LEU A 415 26.27 21.92 6.27
CA LEU A 415 25.86 22.66 5.07
C LEU A 415 27.08 22.98 4.21
N PHE A 416 28.15 23.48 4.83
CA PHE A 416 29.40 23.79 4.15
C PHE A 416 30.02 22.55 3.48
N ALA A 417 30.19 21.46 4.23
CA ALA A 417 30.76 20.22 3.72
C ALA A 417 29.92 19.62 2.58
N PHE A 418 28.59 19.59 2.73
CA PHE A 418 27.70 19.08 1.69
C PHE A 418 27.72 19.96 0.43
N SER A 419 27.76 21.29 0.59
CA SER A 419 27.89 22.23 -0.55
C SER A 419 29.17 22.01 -1.35
N LEU A 420 30.28 21.76 -0.66
CA LEU A 420 31.56 21.44 -1.31
C LEU A 420 31.49 20.11 -2.06
N LEU A 421 31.01 19.04 -1.42
CA LEU A 421 30.82 17.74 -2.08
C LEU A 421 29.88 17.85 -3.28
N TRP A 422 28.82 18.66 -3.15
CA TRP A 422 27.88 18.93 -4.23
C TRP A 422 28.58 19.58 -5.41
N ARG A 423 29.32 20.68 -5.19
CA ARG A 423 30.07 21.39 -6.23
C ARG A 423 31.18 20.54 -6.86
N MET A 424 31.89 19.74 -6.05
CA MET A 424 32.97 18.88 -6.53
C MET A 424 32.48 17.84 -7.56
N GLY A 425 31.22 17.44 -7.48
CA GLY A 425 30.58 16.54 -8.46
C GLY A 425 30.51 17.11 -9.87
N ASP A 426 30.45 18.44 -10.03
CA ASP A 426 30.31 19.07 -11.35
C ASP A 426 31.56 18.87 -12.23
N GLY A 427 32.71 18.64 -11.60
CA GLY A 427 33.98 18.35 -12.26
C GLY A 427 34.20 16.87 -12.64
N LEU A 428 33.21 15.99 -12.46
CA LEU A 428 33.31 14.60 -12.90
C LEU A 428 33.28 14.50 -14.44
N PRO A 429 33.98 13.53 -15.05
CA PRO A 429 34.30 13.54 -16.48
C PRO A 429 33.11 13.21 -17.40
N ALA A 430 32.10 12.49 -16.91
CA ALA A 430 30.96 12.03 -17.73
C ALA A 430 29.61 12.34 -17.06
N GLY A 431 28.57 12.50 -17.86
CA GLY A 431 27.19 12.76 -17.44
C GLY A 431 26.66 11.70 -16.47
N GLU A 432 26.90 10.41 -16.77
CA GLU A 432 26.55 9.30 -15.87
C GLU A 432 27.22 9.46 -14.49
N MET A 433 28.51 9.79 -14.45
CA MET A 433 29.26 9.92 -13.19
C MET A 433 28.72 11.08 -12.34
N LYS A 434 28.34 12.19 -12.98
CA LYS A 434 27.66 13.32 -12.31
C LYS A 434 26.33 12.88 -11.72
N ARG A 435 25.49 12.17 -12.50
CA ARG A 435 24.21 11.62 -12.05
C ARG A 435 24.39 10.68 -10.85
N LEU A 436 25.32 9.73 -10.92
CA LEU A 436 25.57 8.75 -9.85
C LEU A 436 26.14 9.41 -8.58
N TRP A 437 26.89 10.48 -8.72
CA TRP A 437 27.32 11.28 -7.58
C TRP A 437 26.14 11.98 -6.89
N ARG A 438 25.24 12.59 -7.68
CA ARG A 438 24.00 13.20 -7.17
C ARG A 438 23.11 12.17 -6.47
N PHE A 439 22.91 11.00 -7.09
CA PHE A 439 22.25 9.83 -6.48
C PHE A 439 22.90 9.42 -5.14
N THR A 440 24.23 9.38 -5.10
CA THR A 440 24.97 9.00 -3.89
C THR A 440 24.81 10.06 -2.79
N LEU A 441 24.89 11.35 -3.11
CA LEU A 441 24.70 12.42 -2.13
C LEU A 441 23.26 12.49 -1.63
N GLN A 442 22.27 12.35 -2.52
CA GLN A 442 20.85 12.29 -2.17
C GLN A 442 20.59 11.20 -1.12
N SER A 443 21.17 10.02 -1.33
CA SER A 443 20.99 8.87 -0.45
C SER A 443 21.54 9.03 0.98
N VAL A 444 22.35 10.06 1.22
CA VAL A 444 22.96 10.36 2.53
C VAL A 444 22.65 11.78 3.02
N LEU A 445 21.84 12.55 2.28
CA LEU A 445 21.53 13.95 2.62
C LEU A 445 21.03 14.08 4.07
N VAL A 446 20.24 13.13 4.54
CA VAL A 446 19.72 13.11 5.92
C VAL A 446 20.84 13.23 6.94
N SER A 447 21.98 12.54 6.75
CA SER A 447 23.15 12.63 7.64
C SER A 447 23.80 14.01 7.68
N PHE A 448 23.55 14.85 6.68
CA PHE A 448 24.00 16.24 6.64
C PHE A 448 22.94 17.21 7.16
N THR A 449 21.87 16.73 7.78
CA THR A 449 20.81 17.56 8.37
C THR A 449 20.65 17.30 9.86
N ARG A 450 19.96 18.23 10.53
CA ARG A 450 19.47 18.17 11.91
C ARG A 450 18.42 17.08 12.14
N ARG A 451 17.93 16.44 11.06
CA ARG A 451 17.08 15.24 11.16
C ARG A 451 17.89 13.99 11.55
N ASN A 452 19.22 14.02 11.42
CA ASN A 452 20.06 12.90 11.81
C ASN A 452 20.18 12.82 13.34
N ARG A 453 19.25 12.10 13.97
CA ARG A 453 19.22 11.97 15.43
C ARG A 453 20.40 11.18 15.96
N PHE A 454 20.91 11.58 17.12
CA PHE A 454 21.86 10.75 17.84
C PHE A 454 21.15 9.55 18.50
N LEU A 455 21.70 8.36 18.33
CA LEU A 455 21.18 7.13 18.93
C LEU A 455 22.35 6.32 19.50
N LYS A 456 22.53 6.33 20.82
CA LYS A 456 23.67 5.69 21.52
C LYS A 456 23.95 4.25 21.06
N ASN A 457 22.91 3.42 20.99
CA ASN A 457 23.01 1.99 20.70
C ASN A 457 22.83 1.67 19.20
N ALA A 458 22.89 2.66 18.30
CA ALA A 458 22.80 2.40 16.88
C ALA A 458 24.12 1.82 16.32
N TYR A 459 24.01 0.82 15.44
CA TYR A 459 25.15 0.26 14.71
C TYR A 459 25.96 1.33 13.94
N SER A 460 25.27 2.37 13.45
CA SER A 460 25.87 3.52 12.76
C SER A 460 25.07 4.78 13.08
N GLN A 461 25.74 5.94 13.09
CA GLN A 461 25.10 7.26 13.22
C GLN A 461 24.69 7.86 11.86
N VAL A 462 24.71 7.10 10.77
CA VAL A 462 24.30 7.56 9.43
C VAL A 462 22.80 7.32 9.19
N ASN A 463 22.09 8.29 8.61
CA ASN A 463 20.68 8.28 8.24
C ASN A 463 19.72 7.85 9.37
N ARG A 464 19.82 8.50 10.55
CA ARG A 464 19.03 8.17 11.76
C ARG A 464 17.71 8.96 11.90
N ALA A 465 17.21 9.56 10.81
CA ALA A 465 15.92 10.25 10.83
C ALA A 465 14.76 9.32 11.17
N LEU A 466 13.68 9.90 11.69
CA LEU A 466 12.42 9.18 11.86
C LEU A 466 11.71 9.10 10.50
N SER A 467 11.51 7.88 10.00
CA SER A 467 10.89 7.63 8.69
C SER A 467 9.50 8.28 8.56
N GLY A 468 9.20 8.79 7.37
CA GLY A 468 7.90 9.39 7.05
C GLY A 468 7.62 10.74 7.72
N THR A 469 8.64 11.39 8.29
CA THR A 469 8.50 12.70 8.97
C THR A 469 9.69 13.60 8.66
N LEU A 470 9.51 14.91 8.82
CA LEU A 470 10.62 15.88 8.86
C LEU A 470 11.11 16.15 10.30
N TYR A 471 10.89 15.20 11.22
CA TYR A 471 11.21 15.34 12.64
C TYR A 471 12.67 15.75 12.91
N ILE A 472 12.83 16.76 13.77
CA ILE A 472 14.10 17.19 14.35
C ILE A 472 14.04 16.91 15.85
N GLY A 473 15.00 16.12 16.34
CA GLY A 473 15.13 15.80 17.76
C GLY A 473 16.04 16.80 18.47
N SER A 474 15.94 16.82 19.80
CA SER A 474 16.77 17.67 20.67
C SER A 474 18.23 17.21 20.79
N THR A 475 18.58 16.05 20.21
CA THR A 475 19.96 15.58 20.02
C THR A 475 20.20 15.19 18.57
N VAL A 476 21.24 15.78 17.97
CA VAL A 476 21.63 15.60 16.57
C VAL A 476 23.02 14.98 16.52
N SER A 477 23.20 13.98 15.67
CA SER A 477 24.53 13.48 15.31
C SER A 477 24.97 14.14 14.00
N GLU A 478 26.13 14.79 14.04
CA GLU A 478 26.82 15.37 12.90
C GLU A 478 28.01 14.48 12.48
N PRO A 479 27.80 13.47 11.61
CA PRO A 479 28.89 12.64 11.12
C PRO A 479 29.79 13.34 10.09
N SER A 480 31.05 12.92 10.03
CA SER A 480 32.01 13.41 9.02
C SER A 480 31.73 12.80 7.64
N PRO A 481 32.08 13.49 6.55
CA PRO A 481 31.92 12.98 5.18
C PRO A 481 32.56 11.60 4.96
N ILE A 482 33.74 11.36 5.52
CA ILE A 482 34.42 10.06 5.44
C ILE A 482 33.61 8.96 6.11
N TYR A 483 33.12 9.22 7.33
CA TYR A 483 32.31 8.27 8.09
C TYR A 483 31.04 7.88 7.32
N ILE A 484 30.42 8.85 6.64
CA ILE A 484 29.20 8.65 5.85
C ILE A 484 29.48 7.87 4.56
N LEU A 485 30.47 8.30 3.77
CA LEU A 485 30.59 7.90 2.37
C LEU A 485 31.50 6.68 2.16
N SER A 486 32.52 6.45 2.98
CA SER A 486 33.55 5.42 2.70
C SER A 486 32.96 4.02 2.59
N GLY A 487 32.13 3.61 3.55
CA GLY A 487 31.46 2.31 3.54
C GLY A 487 30.37 2.20 2.47
N LYS A 488 29.83 3.33 2.01
CA LYS A 488 28.84 3.37 0.93
C LYS A 488 29.49 3.16 -0.42
N LEU A 489 30.56 3.91 -0.71
CA LEU A 489 31.30 3.81 -1.96
C LEU A 489 31.94 2.42 -2.14
N LYS A 490 32.47 1.82 -1.05
CA LYS A 490 33.00 0.45 -1.08
C LYS A 490 31.97 -0.61 -1.49
N ARG A 491 30.69 -0.41 -1.17
CA ARG A 491 29.61 -1.36 -1.49
C ARG A 491 28.86 -1.03 -2.78
N PHE A 492 29.11 0.14 -3.37
CA PHE A 492 28.33 0.68 -4.49
C PHE A 492 28.32 -0.27 -5.69
N GLY A 493 29.48 -0.76 -6.12
CA GLY A 493 29.60 -1.65 -7.28
C GLY A 493 28.78 -2.93 -7.20
N ASN A 494 28.54 -3.45 -6.00
CA ASN A 494 27.72 -4.66 -5.78
C ASN A 494 26.24 -4.33 -5.51
N ALA A 495 25.92 -3.07 -5.22
CA ALA A 495 24.60 -2.65 -4.76
C ALA A 495 23.81 -1.90 -5.84
N VAL A 496 24.44 -1.46 -6.91
CA VAL A 496 23.77 -0.81 -8.05
C VAL A 496 23.92 -1.72 -9.27
N PRO A 497 22.82 -2.26 -9.81
CA PRO A 497 22.87 -3.15 -10.96
C PRO A 497 23.34 -2.38 -12.20
N VAL A 498 24.08 -3.07 -13.06
CA VAL A 498 24.48 -2.56 -14.37
C VAL A 498 23.38 -2.86 -15.38
N SER A 499 22.97 -1.86 -16.14
CA SER A 499 21.92 -1.91 -17.14
C SER A 499 22.43 -1.46 -18.50
N ILE A 500 21.92 -2.07 -19.56
CA ILE A 500 22.11 -1.59 -20.93
C ILE A 500 20.74 -1.20 -21.50
N HIS A 501 20.38 0.07 -21.33
CA HIS A 501 19.24 0.72 -21.99
C HIS A 501 17.91 -0.06 -21.89
N SER A 502 17.63 -0.67 -20.74
CA SER A 502 16.39 -1.43 -20.52
C SER A 502 15.23 -0.56 -19.99
N ALA A 503 15.47 0.72 -19.70
CA ALA A 503 14.46 1.61 -19.14
C ALA A 503 14.46 3.00 -19.80
N VAL A 504 13.29 3.64 -19.79
CA VAL A 504 13.11 5.08 -20.04
C VAL A 504 12.32 5.69 -18.88
N ILE A 505 12.74 6.88 -18.43
CA ILE A 505 12.26 7.53 -17.22
C ILE A 505 11.77 8.94 -17.56
N THR A 506 10.64 9.33 -16.97
CA THR A 506 10.02 10.64 -17.16
C THR A 506 9.55 11.23 -15.82
N THR A 507 9.58 12.56 -15.71
CA THR A 507 9.14 13.29 -14.51
C THR A 507 7.89 14.12 -14.81
N GLN A 508 6.72 13.62 -14.44
CA GLN A 508 5.43 14.25 -14.75
C GLN A 508 4.26 13.58 -14.01
N SER A 509 3.04 14.13 -14.14
CA SER A 509 1.82 13.48 -13.65
C SER A 509 1.54 12.19 -14.42
N LEU A 510 1.16 11.14 -13.69
CA LEU A 510 0.65 9.90 -14.29
C LEU A 510 -0.65 10.14 -15.06
N ALA A 511 -1.40 11.20 -14.77
CA ALA A 511 -2.64 11.52 -15.48
C ALA A 511 -2.41 12.03 -16.92
N SER A 512 -1.16 12.29 -17.34
CA SER A 512 -0.86 12.89 -18.65
C SER A 512 0.40 12.30 -19.30
N MET A 513 0.39 11.03 -19.69
CA MET A 513 1.54 10.30 -20.23
C MET A 513 1.78 10.50 -21.73
N LEU A 514 3.04 10.74 -22.11
CA LEU A 514 3.49 10.79 -23.52
C LEU A 514 3.70 9.38 -24.14
N ILE A 515 2.80 8.45 -23.80
CA ILE A 515 2.79 7.07 -24.30
C ILE A 515 1.61 6.91 -25.27
N PRO A 516 1.77 6.40 -26.49
CA PRO A 516 0.64 6.11 -27.36
C PRO A 516 -0.30 5.05 -26.77
N GLU A 517 -1.58 5.04 -27.17
CA GLU A 517 -2.54 4.05 -26.66
C GLU A 517 -2.13 2.60 -27.01
N ASN A 518 -2.50 1.67 -26.13
CA ASN A 518 -2.33 0.22 -26.35
C ASN A 518 -0.88 -0.18 -26.69
N LYS A 519 0.12 0.37 -25.97
CA LYS A 519 1.55 0.09 -26.17
C LYS A 519 2.23 -0.65 -25.03
N VAL A 520 1.61 -0.70 -23.86
CA VAL A 520 2.16 -1.35 -22.66
C VAL A 520 1.61 -2.77 -22.54
N ASP A 521 2.48 -3.73 -22.20
CA ASP A 521 2.14 -5.15 -22.05
C ASP A 521 1.75 -5.52 -20.62
N TYR A 522 2.27 -4.81 -19.63
CA TYR A 522 1.97 -5.04 -18.22
C TYR A 522 2.22 -3.79 -17.37
N VAL A 523 1.41 -3.60 -16.32
CA VAL A 523 1.57 -2.47 -15.39
C VAL A 523 1.73 -3.00 -13.97
N PHE A 524 2.76 -2.54 -13.27
CA PHE A 524 2.90 -2.71 -11.83
C PHE A 524 3.04 -1.33 -11.21
N ILE A 525 2.14 -0.96 -10.29
CA ILE A 525 2.15 0.35 -9.63
C ILE A 525 1.99 0.22 -8.12
N ASP A 526 2.71 1.09 -7.41
CA ASP A 526 2.64 1.30 -5.96
C ASP A 526 2.17 2.74 -5.69
N PRO A 527 0.86 3.03 -5.82
CA PRO A 527 0.33 4.39 -5.69
C PRO A 527 0.45 4.96 -4.27
N PRO A 528 0.43 6.30 -4.13
CA PRO A 528 0.37 6.95 -2.82
C PRO A 528 -0.86 6.53 -2.00
N PHE A 529 -0.67 6.22 -0.72
CA PHE A 529 -1.71 5.62 0.14
C PHE A 529 -2.58 6.64 0.89
N GLY A 530 -3.29 7.53 0.20
CA GLY A 530 -4.19 8.49 0.85
C GLY A 530 -3.45 9.52 1.73
N ASP A 531 -3.73 9.57 3.04
CA ASP A 531 -3.13 10.53 4.00
C ASP A 531 -1.86 10.03 4.70
N ASN A 532 -1.27 8.92 4.24
CA ASN A 532 -0.17 8.27 4.95
C ASN A 532 1.16 9.07 4.91
N LEU A 533 1.52 9.65 3.77
CA LEU A 533 2.80 10.33 3.55
C LEU A 533 2.65 11.51 2.57
N PRO A 534 3.02 12.74 2.94
CA PRO A 534 3.08 13.86 2.00
C PRO A 534 4.44 13.87 1.27
N TYR A 535 4.50 13.20 0.11
CA TYR A 535 5.75 12.96 -0.62
C TYR A 535 6.43 14.26 -1.06
N ALA A 536 5.68 15.24 -1.57
CA ALA A 536 6.26 16.52 -1.98
C ALA A 536 7.01 17.23 -0.83
N GLU A 537 6.46 17.20 0.40
CA GLU A 537 7.13 17.77 1.58
C GLU A 537 8.38 16.98 1.98
N LEU A 538 8.28 15.65 1.94
CA LEU A 538 9.39 14.77 2.32
C LEU A 538 10.56 14.85 1.33
N ASN A 539 10.26 15.01 0.03
CA ASN A 539 11.23 15.13 -1.05
C ASN A 539 11.85 16.53 -1.15
N PHE A 540 11.21 17.55 -0.57
CA PHE A 540 11.59 18.95 -0.73
C PHE A 540 13.08 19.21 -0.44
N LEU A 541 13.64 18.60 0.61
CA LEU A 541 15.06 18.79 0.95
C LEU A 541 15.99 18.22 -0.13
N TRP A 542 15.64 17.10 -0.76
CA TRP A 542 16.41 16.59 -1.90
C TRP A 542 16.27 17.52 -3.10
N GLU A 543 15.04 17.91 -3.42
CA GLU A 543 14.72 18.73 -4.58
C GLU A 543 15.31 20.13 -4.50
N ALA A 544 15.47 20.69 -3.29
CA ALA A 544 16.17 21.96 -3.08
C ALA A 544 17.62 21.92 -3.57
N TRP A 545 18.33 20.80 -3.37
CA TRP A 545 19.68 20.63 -3.94
C TRP A 545 19.66 20.41 -5.46
N LEU A 546 18.61 19.76 -5.97
CA LEU A 546 18.43 19.51 -7.40
C LEU A 546 17.94 20.74 -8.18
N ARG A 547 17.31 21.71 -7.50
CA ARG A 547 16.68 22.93 -8.05
C ARG A 547 15.55 22.69 -9.04
N VAL A 548 15.04 21.45 -9.07
CA VAL A 548 13.88 21.04 -9.83
C VAL A 548 12.91 20.41 -8.84
N PHE A 549 11.73 20.98 -8.72
CA PHE A 549 10.77 20.70 -7.66
C PHE A 549 9.50 20.05 -8.19
N THR A 550 8.97 19.12 -7.39
CA THR A 550 7.66 18.49 -7.59
C THR A 550 6.57 19.57 -7.68
N ASN A 551 5.68 19.46 -8.68
CA ASN A 551 4.46 20.23 -8.71
C ASN A 551 3.45 19.64 -7.72
N SER A 552 3.54 20.05 -6.45
CA SER A 552 2.78 19.48 -5.33
C SER A 552 1.26 19.53 -5.51
N GLY A 553 0.76 20.47 -6.32
CA GLY A 553 -0.66 20.55 -6.69
C GLY A 553 -1.19 19.30 -7.38
N GLN A 554 -0.33 18.55 -8.09
CA GLN A 554 -0.68 17.31 -8.78
C GLN A 554 -0.33 16.04 -7.97
N ASP A 555 0.22 16.19 -6.75
CA ASP A 555 0.52 15.06 -5.88
C ASP A 555 -0.80 14.39 -5.43
N THR A 556 -0.95 13.09 -5.71
CA THR A 556 -2.18 12.32 -5.47
C THR A 556 -2.22 11.83 -4.02
N VAL A 557 -2.26 12.76 -3.07
CA VAL A 557 -2.30 12.50 -1.62
C VAL A 557 -3.43 13.27 -0.96
N VAL A 558 -3.93 12.77 0.16
CA VAL A 558 -4.85 13.53 1.02
C VAL A 558 -4.01 14.51 1.83
N SER A 559 -4.40 15.78 1.81
CA SER A 559 -3.65 16.86 2.45
C SER A 559 -4.60 17.91 3.01
N GLY A 560 -4.45 18.20 4.30
CA GLY A 560 -5.21 19.25 4.97
C GLY A 560 -4.79 20.62 4.47
N LYS A 561 -3.47 20.87 4.38
CA LYS A 561 -2.90 22.14 3.90
C LYS A 561 -3.29 22.45 2.46
N GLN A 562 -3.30 21.44 1.58
CA GLN A 562 -3.71 21.60 0.17
C GLN A 562 -5.23 21.46 -0.05
N ARG A 563 -6.02 21.23 1.01
CA ARG A 563 -7.47 20.99 0.95
C ARG A 563 -7.87 19.85 0.00
N LYS A 564 -7.05 18.80 -0.04
CA LYS A 564 -7.31 17.56 -0.79
C LYS A 564 -7.92 16.54 0.16
N ASP A 565 -9.22 16.37 0.09
CA ASP A 565 -9.93 15.33 0.84
C ASP A 565 -9.92 13.97 0.11
N LEU A 566 -10.61 12.98 0.67
CA LEU A 566 -10.67 11.64 0.09
C LEU A 566 -11.36 11.62 -1.29
N ASN A 567 -12.35 12.49 -1.53
CA ASN A 567 -13.05 12.55 -2.81
C ASN A 567 -12.14 13.12 -3.92
N VAL A 568 -11.38 14.17 -3.59
CA VAL A 568 -10.36 14.73 -4.48
C VAL A 568 -9.32 13.65 -4.80
N TYR A 569 -8.83 12.93 -3.79
CA TYR A 569 -7.92 11.80 -3.98
C TYR A 569 -8.50 10.73 -4.92
N THR A 570 -9.75 10.29 -4.72
CA THR A 570 -10.41 9.31 -5.59
C THR A 570 -10.47 9.78 -7.04
N ASN A 571 -10.78 11.06 -7.27
CA ASN A 571 -10.86 11.64 -8.62
C ASN A 571 -9.49 11.75 -9.29
N MET A 572 -8.46 12.20 -8.56
CA MET A 572 -7.08 12.25 -9.06
C MET A 572 -6.57 10.84 -9.39
N MET A 573 -6.78 9.88 -8.51
CA MET A 573 -6.41 8.48 -8.75
C MET A 573 -7.16 7.90 -9.95
N THR A 574 -8.44 8.26 -10.14
CA THR A 574 -9.22 7.87 -11.32
C THR A 574 -8.60 8.43 -12.61
N ALA A 575 -8.13 9.69 -12.61
CA ALA A 575 -7.47 10.27 -13.78
C ALA A 575 -6.17 9.53 -14.12
N CYS A 576 -5.34 9.26 -13.11
CA CYS A 576 -4.12 8.45 -13.25
C CYS A 576 -4.43 7.05 -13.82
N LEU A 577 -5.41 6.35 -13.27
CA LEU A 577 -5.77 4.99 -13.71
C LEU A 577 -6.43 4.97 -15.09
N ARG A 578 -7.13 6.03 -15.51
CA ARG A 578 -7.61 6.16 -16.90
C ARG A 578 -6.45 6.23 -17.88
N GLU A 579 -5.37 6.91 -17.51
CA GLU A 579 -4.19 6.96 -18.33
C GLU A 579 -3.49 5.60 -18.41
N VAL A 580 -3.39 4.89 -17.28
CA VAL A 580 -2.94 3.48 -17.25
C VAL A 580 -3.81 2.61 -18.18
N TYR A 581 -5.14 2.76 -18.11
CA TYR A 581 -6.07 2.05 -18.98
C TYR A 581 -5.84 2.39 -20.46
N ARG A 582 -5.58 3.65 -20.80
CA ARG A 582 -5.32 4.10 -22.17
C ARG A 582 -4.05 3.45 -22.76
N VAL A 583 -2.96 3.42 -22.00
CA VAL A 583 -1.65 2.93 -22.48
C VAL A 583 -1.55 1.41 -22.50
N LEU A 584 -2.28 0.71 -21.61
CA LEU A 584 -2.26 -0.76 -21.53
C LEU A 584 -2.95 -1.39 -22.75
N LYS A 585 -2.35 -2.44 -23.31
CA LYS A 585 -2.97 -3.22 -24.39
C LYS A 585 -4.25 -3.91 -23.89
N PRO A 586 -5.30 -4.06 -24.72
CA PRO A 586 -6.50 -4.82 -24.37
C PRO A 586 -6.17 -6.26 -23.95
N GLY A 587 -6.83 -6.78 -22.91
CA GLY A 587 -6.61 -8.13 -22.38
C GLY A 587 -5.39 -8.30 -21.45
N ARG A 588 -4.63 -7.22 -21.18
CA ARG A 588 -3.45 -7.24 -20.31
C ARG A 588 -3.79 -6.85 -18.89
N TRP A 589 -2.83 -7.09 -18.01
CA TRP A 589 -2.97 -6.99 -16.56
C TRP A 589 -2.33 -5.72 -16.00
N VAL A 590 -2.95 -5.22 -14.94
CA VAL A 590 -2.40 -4.24 -14.01
C VAL A 590 -2.40 -4.84 -12.62
N THR A 591 -1.29 -4.66 -11.92
CA THR A 591 -1.16 -5.00 -10.51
C THR A 591 -0.93 -3.73 -9.71
N VAL A 592 -1.81 -3.50 -8.74
CA VAL A 592 -1.74 -2.36 -7.82
C VAL A 592 -1.37 -2.88 -6.45
N GLU A 593 -0.18 -2.52 -5.98
CA GLU A 593 0.21 -2.77 -4.61
C GLU A 593 -0.40 -1.70 -3.70
N PHE A 594 -0.99 -2.11 -2.58
CA PHE A 594 -1.66 -1.18 -1.69
C PHE A 594 -1.58 -1.57 -0.21
N HIS A 595 -1.17 -0.62 0.64
CA HIS A 595 -1.25 -0.76 2.09
C HIS A 595 -1.87 0.48 2.75
N ASN A 596 -3.07 0.30 3.32
CA ASN A 596 -3.66 1.31 4.20
C ASN A 596 -4.57 0.65 5.25
N SER A 597 -4.53 1.16 6.48
CA SER A 597 -5.35 0.66 7.59
C SER A 597 -6.81 1.13 7.53
N LYS A 598 -7.16 2.09 6.66
CA LYS A 598 -8.51 2.65 6.50
C LYS A 598 -9.24 2.01 5.32
N ASN A 599 -10.35 1.32 5.61
CA ASN A 599 -11.26 0.76 4.59
C ASN A 599 -11.75 1.79 3.57
N ALA A 600 -11.94 3.06 3.97
CA ALA A 600 -12.41 4.10 3.05
C ALA A 600 -11.42 4.37 1.89
N VAL A 601 -10.10 4.33 2.15
CA VAL A 601 -9.07 4.51 1.11
C VAL A 601 -9.00 3.28 0.20
N TRP A 602 -9.24 2.10 0.76
CA TRP A 602 -9.36 0.86 -0.01
C TRP A 602 -10.55 0.90 -0.99
N THR A 603 -11.72 1.32 -0.52
CA THR A 603 -12.91 1.52 -1.35
C THR A 603 -12.64 2.56 -2.45
N ALA A 604 -11.96 3.66 -2.12
CA ALA A 604 -11.59 4.70 -3.08
C ALA A 604 -10.74 4.18 -4.25
N ILE A 605 -9.77 3.28 -4.00
CA ILE A 605 -8.94 2.71 -5.08
C ILE A 605 -9.70 1.71 -5.94
N GLN A 606 -10.49 0.83 -5.33
CA GLN A 606 -11.34 -0.09 -6.10
C GLN A 606 -12.35 0.67 -6.97
N GLU A 607 -12.92 1.73 -6.41
CA GLU A 607 -13.79 2.65 -7.14
C GLU A 607 -13.05 3.32 -8.29
N ALA A 608 -11.83 3.84 -8.05
CA ALA A 608 -11.02 4.48 -9.09
C ALA A 608 -10.64 3.51 -10.22
N LEU A 609 -10.26 2.27 -9.90
CA LEU A 609 -9.99 1.20 -10.88
C LEU A 609 -11.23 0.91 -11.74
N GLY A 610 -12.38 0.75 -11.09
CA GLY A 610 -13.65 0.55 -11.77
C GLY A 610 -14.02 1.73 -12.67
N ARG A 611 -13.97 2.97 -12.17
CA ARG A 611 -14.25 4.20 -12.93
C ARG A 611 -13.28 4.42 -14.10
N ALA A 612 -12.08 3.85 -14.04
CA ALA A 612 -11.11 3.85 -15.14
C ALA A 612 -11.41 2.78 -16.20
N GLY A 613 -12.21 1.75 -15.88
CA GLY A 613 -12.65 0.70 -16.79
C GLY A 613 -12.02 -0.68 -16.55
N PHE A 614 -11.21 -0.83 -15.50
CA PHE A 614 -10.60 -2.12 -15.13
C PHE A 614 -11.61 -3.06 -14.47
N ILE A 615 -11.39 -4.36 -14.66
CA ILE A 615 -12.12 -5.41 -13.93
C ILE A 615 -11.16 -6.06 -12.93
N ILE A 616 -11.49 -6.00 -11.65
CA ILE A 616 -10.74 -6.65 -10.58
C ILE A 616 -10.97 -8.16 -10.67
N ALA A 617 -9.89 -8.94 -10.64
CA ALA A 617 -9.94 -10.40 -10.75
C ALA A 617 -9.32 -11.13 -9.55
N ASP A 618 -8.46 -10.46 -8.77
CA ASP A 618 -7.93 -11.01 -7.53
C ASP A 618 -7.53 -9.90 -6.56
N VAL A 619 -7.68 -10.20 -5.26
CA VAL A 619 -7.12 -9.42 -4.16
C VAL A 619 -6.36 -10.39 -3.26
N SER A 620 -5.03 -10.35 -3.38
CA SER A 620 -4.10 -11.21 -2.65
C SER A 620 -3.27 -10.41 -1.65
N VAL A 621 -2.45 -11.13 -0.88
CA VAL A 621 -1.65 -10.56 0.19
C VAL A 621 -0.16 -10.65 -0.14
N LEU A 622 0.56 -9.55 0.07
CA LEU A 622 2.01 -9.45 -0.06
C LEU A 622 2.63 -9.28 1.33
N ASP A 623 3.52 -10.19 1.74
CA ASP A 623 4.18 -10.15 3.05
C ASP A 623 5.65 -9.73 2.94
N LYS A 624 5.94 -8.45 3.20
CA LYS A 624 7.30 -7.90 3.10
C LYS A 624 8.24 -8.25 4.27
N GLY A 625 7.92 -9.25 5.10
CA GLY A 625 8.83 -9.91 6.04
C GLY A 625 9.36 -9.09 7.23
N MET A 626 9.15 -7.76 7.27
CA MET A 626 9.59 -6.89 8.37
C MET A 626 8.52 -5.88 8.77
N LYS A 627 8.05 -6.03 10.02
CA LYS A 627 7.10 -5.13 10.70
C LYS A 627 7.76 -3.81 11.11
N THR A 628 7.10 -2.69 10.87
CA THR A 628 7.46 -1.37 11.43
C THR A 628 6.99 -1.26 12.89
N LYS A 629 7.65 -0.44 13.71
CA LYS A 629 7.27 -0.27 15.13
C LYS A 629 5.82 0.22 15.33
N LYS A 630 5.26 0.99 14.40
CA LYS A 630 3.84 1.42 14.43
C LYS A 630 2.87 0.23 14.23
N GLN A 631 3.28 -0.75 13.44
CA GLN A 631 2.53 -1.99 13.17
C GLN A 631 2.55 -2.98 14.35
N LEU A 632 3.42 -2.79 15.35
CA LEU A 632 3.43 -3.62 16.56
C LEU A 632 2.46 -3.13 17.66
N HIS A 633 1.97 -1.90 17.57
CA HIS A 633 1.18 -1.26 18.63
C HIS A 633 -0.30 -1.01 18.26
N THR A 634 -0.70 -1.26 17.01
CA THR A 634 -2.07 -1.00 16.53
C THR A 634 -2.62 -2.29 15.93
N LYS A 635 -3.83 -2.74 16.32
CA LYS A 635 -4.59 -3.83 15.65
C LYS A 635 -5.05 -3.39 14.24
N ALA A 636 -4.11 -2.95 13.40
CA ALA A 636 -4.36 -2.61 12.01
C ALA A 636 -4.19 -3.86 11.16
N VAL A 637 -4.85 -3.93 9.99
CA VAL A 637 -4.69 -5.04 9.05
C VAL A 637 -3.20 -5.19 8.69
N ASP A 638 -2.65 -6.37 9.02
CA ASP A 638 -1.21 -6.60 9.22
C ASP A 638 -0.40 -6.82 7.92
N LYS A 639 -1.00 -6.75 6.72
CA LYS A 639 -0.37 -7.19 5.46
C LYS A 639 -0.65 -6.25 4.30
N ASP A 640 0.28 -6.16 3.35
CA ASP A 640 0.09 -5.39 2.11
C ASP A 640 -0.88 -6.17 1.21
N LEU A 641 -1.83 -5.48 0.56
CA LEU A 641 -2.76 -6.10 -0.38
C LEU A 641 -2.28 -5.83 -1.80
N VAL A 642 -2.52 -6.79 -2.69
CA VAL A 642 -2.22 -6.67 -4.10
C VAL A 642 -3.50 -6.90 -4.87
N ILE A 643 -3.89 -5.90 -5.66
CA ILE A 643 -5.05 -5.99 -6.55
C ILE A 643 -4.54 -6.36 -7.94
N SER A 644 -4.95 -7.51 -8.45
CA SER A 644 -4.78 -7.84 -9.87
C SER A 644 -6.06 -7.53 -10.62
N ALA A 645 -5.97 -6.63 -11.59
CA ALA A 645 -7.07 -6.26 -12.47
C ALA A 645 -6.64 -6.33 -13.93
N TYR A 646 -7.58 -6.42 -14.85
CA TYR A 646 -7.28 -6.49 -16.28
C TYR A 646 -8.07 -5.48 -17.08
N LYS A 647 -7.46 -5.03 -18.19
CA LYS A 647 -8.17 -4.28 -19.23
C LYS A 647 -8.91 -5.28 -20.10
N PRO A 648 -10.23 -5.14 -20.31
CA PRO A 648 -10.97 -5.99 -21.24
C PRO A 648 -10.37 -6.02 -22.64
N ASN A 649 -10.50 -7.14 -23.36
CA ASN A 649 -9.86 -7.35 -24.67
C ASN A 649 -10.63 -6.74 -25.86
N GLY A 650 -11.60 -5.85 -25.60
CA GLY A 650 -12.42 -5.17 -26.61
C GLY A 650 -13.49 -6.05 -27.28
N GLY A 651 -13.30 -7.37 -27.34
CA GLY A 651 -14.32 -8.31 -27.80
C GLY A 651 -15.54 -8.33 -26.88
N LEU A 652 -15.31 -8.24 -25.56
CA LEU A 652 -16.37 -8.08 -24.57
C LEU A 652 -17.12 -6.75 -24.76
N GLU A 653 -16.42 -5.62 -24.91
CA GLU A 653 -17.04 -4.31 -25.11
C GLU A 653 -17.90 -4.24 -26.37
N LYS A 654 -17.43 -4.78 -27.50
CA LYS A 654 -18.21 -4.80 -28.75
C LYS A 654 -19.47 -5.64 -28.62
N ARG A 655 -19.39 -6.83 -28.01
CA ARG A 655 -20.56 -7.69 -27.76
C ARG A 655 -21.51 -7.07 -26.75
N PHE A 656 -20.97 -6.44 -25.71
CA PHE A 656 -21.73 -5.74 -24.70
C PHE A 656 -22.49 -4.55 -25.26
N GLN A 657 -21.89 -3.74 -26.14
CA GLN A 657 -22.59 -2.64 -26.82
C GLN A 657 -23.78 -3.14 -27.65
N LEU A 658 -23.65 -4.29 -28.30
CA LEU A 658 -24.72 -4.91 -29.09
C LEU A 658 -25.86 -5.47 -28.22
N GLN A 659 -25.60 -5.75 -26.93
CA GLN A 659 -26.51 -6.42 -25.99
C GLN A 659 -26.72 -5.59 -24.70
N ALA A 660 -26.47 -4.29 -24.74
CA ALA A 660 -26.45 -3.44 -23.56
C ALA A 660 -27.84 -3.41 -22.90
N GLY A 661 -27.90 -3.71 -21.59
CA GLY A 661 -29.15 -3.71 -20.83
C GLY A 661 -30.04 -4.93 -21.07
N SER A 662 -29.47 -6.00 -21.65
CA SER A 662 -30.17 -7.28 -21.85
C SER A 662 -29.60 -8.39 -20.95
N GLU A 663 -30.41 -9.41 -20.67
CA GLU A 663 -29.98 -10.58 -19.90
C GLU A 663 -28.79 -11.30 -20.56
N THR A 664 -28.72 -11.35 -21.89
CA THR A 664 -27.60 -12.00 -22.61
C THR A 664 -26.27 -11.30 -22.35
N GLY A 665 -26.26 -9.96 -22.28
CA GLY A 665 -25.06 -9.18 -21.94
C GLY A 665 -24.55 -9.46 -20.53
N VAL A 666 -25.44 -9.72 -19.56
CA VAL A 666 -25.06 -10.11 -18.19
C VAL A 666 -24.31 -11.44 -18.20
N TRP A 667 -24.84 -12.45 -18.90
CA TRP A 667 -24.23 -13.78 -18.90
C TRP A 667 -22.95 -13.86 -19.72
N ASP A 668 -22.81 -13.09 -20.81
CA ASP A 668 -21.54 -12.96 -21.54
C ASP A 668 -20.44 -12.32 -20.68
N PHE A 669 -20.79 -11.32 -19.87
CA PHE A 669 -19.87 -10.76 -18.88
C PHE A 669 -19.44 -11.81 -17.85
N ILE A 670 -20.37 -12.52 -17.21
CA ILE A 670 -20.04 -13.54 -16.20
C ILE A 670 -19.17 -14.65 -16.79
N HIS A 671 -19.52 -15.15 -17.97
CA HIS A 671 -18.73 -16.17 -18.65
C HIS A 671 -17.31 -15.67 -18.95
N THR A 672 -17.17 -14.44 -19.46
CA THR A 672 -15.86 -13.83 -19.73
C THR A 672 -15.07 -13.60 -18.45
N HIS A 673 -15.74 -13.17 -17.38
CA HIS A 673 -15.10 -12.91 -16.09
C HIS A 673 -14.60 -14.20 -15.43
N LEU A 674 -15.43 -15.26 -15.35
CA LEU A 674 -15.06 -16.57 -14.80
C LEU A 674 -13.85 -17.19 -15.52
N ARG A 675 -13.70 -16.92 -16.83
CA ARG A 675 -12.54 -17.34 -17.61
C ARG A 675 -11.24 -16.64 -17.18
N GLN A 676 -11.33 -15.44 -16.61
CA GLN A 676 -10.19 -14.66 -16.14
C GLN A 676 -9.88 -14.88 -14.65
N LEU A 677 -10.69 -15.65 -13.92
CA LEU A 677 -10.44 -15.93 -12.50
C LEU A 677 -9.57 -17.17 -12.35
N ALA A 678 -8.65 -17.17 -11.38
CA ALA A 678 -7.86 -18.35 -11.03
C ALA A 678 -8.78 -19.55 -10.74
N ILE A 679 -8.44 -20.75 -11.20
CA ILE A 679 -9.28 -21.94 -10.99
C ILE A 679 -9.12 -22.49 -9.57
N PHE A 680 -7.90 -22.47 -9.02
CA PHE A 680 -7.60 -23.02 -7.70
C PHE A 680 -6.39 -22.33 -7.08
N ILE A 681 -6.47 -22.00 -5.78
CA ILE A 681 -5.37 -21.44 -4.99
C ILE A 681 -5.04 -22.42 -3.86
N SER A 682 -3.76 -22.79 -3.72
CA SER A 682 -3.28 -23.67 -2.65
C SER A 682 -2.41 -22.88 -1.66
N LYS A 683 -2.67 -23.02 -0.37
CA LYS A 683 -1.89 -22.41 0.71
C LYS A 683 -1.51 -23.47 1.74
N GLY A 684 -0.22 -23.73 1.88
CA GLY A 684 0.28 -24.75 2.82
C GLY A 684 -0.26 -26.16 2.56
N GLY A 685 -0.65 -26.49 1.33
CA GLY A 685 -1.26 -27.78 0.98
C GLY A 685 -2.78 -27.87 1.23
N GLN A 686 -3.43 -26.74 1.53
CA GLN A 686 -4.88 -26.63 1.68
C GLN A 686 -5.45 -25.73 0.58
N GLY A 687 -6.62 -26.09 0.04
CA GLY A 687 -7.31 -25.28 -0.97
C GLY A 687 -7.94 -24.04 -0.33
N GLN A 688 -7.86 -22.89 -1.00
CA GLN A 688 -8.49 -21.65 -0.53
C GLN A 688 -9.74 -21.32 -1.35
N VAL A 689 -10.79 -20.82 -0.69
CA VAL A 689 -11.96 -20.25 -1.37
C VAL A 689 -11.58 -18.95 -2.06
N ILE A 690 -11.87 -18.86 -3.35
CA ILE A 690 -11.63 -17.68 -4.19
C ILE A 690 -12.87 -16.79 -4.12
N ALA A 691 -12.78 -15.69 -3.38
CA ALA A 691 -13.91 -14.80 -3.11
C ALA A 691 -14.57 -14.30 -4.42
N GLU A 692 -13.78 -13.93 -5.43
CA GLU A 692 -14.27 -13.43 -6.73
C GLU A 692 -15.09 -14.47 -7.53
N ARG A 693 -15.05 -15.75 -7.17
CA ARG A 693 -15.91 -16.80 -7.76
C ARG A 693 -17.23 -17.01 -7.01
N GLN A 694 -17.46 -16.29 -5.90
CA GLN A 694 -18.69 -16.40 -5.13
C GLN A 694 -19.79 -15.52 -5.74
N GLN A 695 -21.04 -15.97 -5.62
CA GLN A 695 -22.21 -15.31 -6.22
C GLN A 695 -22.32 -13.80 -5.93
N VAL A 696 -21.96 -13.38 -4.71
CA VAL A 696 -22.08 -11.97 -4.27
C VAL A 696 -21.09 -11.09 -5.02
N LEU A 697 -19.81 -11.48 -5.06
CA LEU A 697 -18.81 -10.71 -5.78
C LEU A 697 -19.02 -10.78 -7.30
N LEU A 698 -19.43 -11.93 -7.84
CA LEU A 698 -19.82 -12.02 -9.25
C LEU A 698 -20.95 -11.04 -9.61
N PHE A 699 -21.95 -10.90 -8.74
CA PHE A 699 -23.02 -9.93 -8.90
C PHE A 699 -22.49 -8.49 -8.81
N ASP A 700 -21.69 -8.17 -7.79
CA ASP A 700 -21.13 -6.83 -7.59
C ASP A 700 -20.26 -6.39 -8.79
N ARG A 701 -19.42 -7.30 -9.32
CA ARG A 701 -18.59 -7.06 -10.51
C ARG A 701 -19.45 -6.80 -11.75
N MET A 702 -20.53 -7.56 -11.91
CA MET A 702 -21.49 -7.39 -13.00
C MET A 702 -22.23 -6.06 -12.92
N VAL A 703 -22.74 -5.70 -11.74
CA VAL A 703 -23.43 -4.42 -11.48
C VAL A 703 -22.48 -3.27 -11.76
N ALA A 704 -21.27 -3.31 -11.19
CA ALA A 704 -20.26 -2.28 -11.40
C ALA A 704 -19.95 -2.09 -12.88
N PHE A 705 -19.78 -3.19 -13.63
CA PHE A 705 -19.49 -3.15 -15.07
C PHE A 705 -20.59 -2.45 -15.89
N HIS A 706 -21.88 -2.72 -15.58
CA HIS A 706 -23.03 -2.10 -16.26
C HIS A 706 -23.22 -0.64 -15.86
N VAL A 707 -23.20 -0.33 -14.56
CA VAL A 707 -23.41 1.03 -14.03
C VAL A 707 -22.33 1.98 -14.54
N GLN A 708 -21.07 1.55 -14.56
CA GLN A 708 -19.95 2.37 -15.06
C GLN A 708 -20.08 2.72 -16.54
N ARG A 709 -20.81 1.91 -17.32
CA ARG A 709 -21.06 2.13 -18.75
C ARG A 709 -22.38 2.86 -19.00
N GLY A 710 -23.06 3.33 -17.94
CA GLY A 710 -24.34 4.04 -18.04
C GLY A 710 -25.50 3.15 -18.48
N VAL A 711 -25.39 1.84 -18.27
CA VAL A 711 -26.37 0.84 -18.70
C VAL A 711 -27.18 0.36 -17.49
N ILE A 712 -28.49 0.20 -17.65
CA ILE A 712 -29.38 -0.34 -16.62
C ILE A 712 -29.03 -1.81 -16.38
N VAL A 713 -28.94 -2.22 -15.11
CA VAL A 713 -28.76 -3.63 -14.74
C VAL A 713 -30.08 -4.37 -14.97
N PRO A 714 -30.14 -5.36 -15.87
CA PRO A 714 -31.40 -5.97 -16.30
C PRO A 714 -31.93 -7.06 -15.35
N LEU A 715 -31.16 -7.43 -14.32
CA LEU A 715 -31.51 -8.48 -13.37
C LEU A 715 -31.40 -7.97 -11.94
N SER A 716 -32.38 -8.30 -11.10
CA SER A 716 -32.26 -8.18 -9.65
C SER A 716 -31.26 -9.20 -9.09
N ALA A 717 -30.80 -8.99 -7.85
CA ALA A 717 -29.89 -9.93 -7.19
C ALA A 717 -30.47 -11.36 -7.11
N GLY A 718 -31.77 -11.50 -6.85
CA GLY A 718 -32.44 -12.80 -6.77
C GLY A 718 -32.50 -13.52 -8.13
N GLU A 719 -32.85 -12.80 -9.20
CA GLU A 719 -32.89 -13.34 -10.56
C GLU A 719 -31.49 -13.73 -11.04
N PHE A 720 -30.48 -12.93 -10.69
CA PHE A 720 -29.08 -13.23 -10.99
C PHE A 720 -28.62 -14.50 -10.27
N TYR A 721 -28.84 -14.66 -8.96
CA TYR A 721 -28.41 -15.86 -8.24
C TYR A 721 -29.08 -17.14 -8.77
N GLN A 722 -30.38 -17.06 -9.09
CA GLN A 722 -31.09 -18.17 -9.71
C GLN A 722 -30.58 -18.47 -11.12
N GLY A 723 -30.29 -17.44 -11.92
CA GLY A 723 -29.74 -17.62 -13.27
C GLY A 723 -28.32 -18.16 -13.27
N LEU A 724 -27.51 -17.79 -12.27
CA LEU A 724 -26.12 -18.20 -12.11
C LEU A 724 -26.02 -19.70 -11.82
N SER A 725 -26.76 -20.17 -10.80
CA SER A 725 -26.86 -21.59 -10.41
C SER A 725 -27.41 -22.52 -11.50
N ARG A 726 -28.21 -21.99 -12.43
CA ARG A 726 -28.72 -22.76 -13.58
C ARG A 726 -27.72 -22.90 -14.72
N ARG A 727 -26.80 -21.93 -14.86
CA ARG A 727 -25.91 -21.82 -16.04
C ARG A 727 -24.48 -22.27 -15.77
N PHE A 728 -24.03 -22.15 -14.52
CA PHE A 728 -22.65 -22.44 -14.15
C PHE A 728 -22.61 -23.45 -12.99
N PRO A 729 -21.78 -24.51 -13.09
CA PRO A 729 -21.62 -25.47 -12.01
C PRO A 729 -21.06 -24.81 -10.74
N GLU A 730 -21.68 -25.13 -9.59
CA GLU A 730 -21.22 -24.71 -8.26
C GLU A 730 -20.36 -25.78 -7.60
N ARG A 731 -19.23 -25.39 -7.00
CA ARG A 731 -18.40 -26.22 -6.13
C ARG A 731 -17.89 -25.40 -4.94
N ASP A 732 -18.08 -25.89 -3.72
CA ASP A 732 -17.65 -25.22 -2.48
C ASP A 732 -18.09 -23.75 -2.33
N GLY A 733 -19.29 -23.42 -2.84
CA GLY A 733 -19.82 -22.05 -2.84
C GLY A 733 -19.20 -21.12 -3.88
N MET A 734 -18.50 -21.67 -4.88
CA MET A 734 -17.88 -20.96 -6.00
C MET A 734 -18.44 -21.45 -7.34
N TYR A 735 -18.46 -20.59 -8.35
CA TYR A 735 -18.95 -20.91 -9.69
C TYR A 735 -17.80 -21.06 -10.70
N PHE A 736 -17.98 -22.00 -11.64
CA PHE A 736 -16.98 -22.39 -12.64
C PHE A 736 -17.59 -22.46 -14.04
N LEU A 737 -16.75 -22.34 -15.07
CA LEU A 737 -17.12 -22.80 -16.41
C LEU A 737 -17.08 -24.34 -16.45
N GLU A 738 -17.85 -24.95 -17.33
CA GLU A 738 -17.94 -26.41 -17.44
C GLU A 738 -16.56 -27.04 -17.66
N GLU A 739 -15.74 -26.42 -18.52
CA GLU A 739 -14.37 -26.86 -18.79
C GLU A 739 -13.40 -26.70 -17.61
N GLN A 740 -13.72 -25.86 -16.61
CA GLN A 740 -12.87 -25.61 -15.43
C GLN A 740 -13.12 -26.64 -14.31
N VAL A 741 -14.27 -27.31 -14.28
CA VAL A 741 -14.68 -28.19 -13.17
C VAL A 741 -13.69 -29.34 -12.98
N ALA A 742 -13.32 -30.02 -14.07
CA ALA A 742 -12.42 -31.17 -14.00
C ALA A 742 -11.02 -30.80 -13.47
N GLU A 743 -10.54 -29.60 -13.79
CA GLU A 743 -9.27 -29.09 -13.25
C GLU A 743 -9.38 -28.76 -11.76
N TYR A 744 -10.46 -28.07 -11.37
CA TYR A 744 -10.73 -27.72 -9.98
C TYR A 744 -10.84 -28.97 -9.09
N GLU A 745 -11.64 -29.96 -9.49
CA GLU A 745 -11.84 -31.20 -8.72
C GLU A 745 -10.54 -31.98 -8.57
N ARG A 746 -9.73 -32.06 -9.64
CA ARG A 746 -8.40 -32.69 -9.58
C ARG A 746 -7.50 -32.01 -8.57
N LYS A 747 -7.38 -30.67 -8.62
CA LYS A 747 -6.54 -29.91 -7.66
C LYS A 747 -7.10 -29.98 -6.23
N ARG A 748 -8.42 -29.96 -6.06
CA ARG A 748 -9.08 -30.11 -4.76
C ARG A 748 -8.78 -31.46 -4.10
N MET A 749 -8.79 -32.56 -4.86
CA MET A 749 -8.49 -33.91 -4.32
C MET A 749 -7.07 -34.02 -3.73
N THR A 750 -6.13 -33.21 -4.19
CA THR A 750 -4.74 -33.19 -3.69
C THR A 750 -4.55 -32.38 -2.41
N SER A 751 -5.58 -31.64 -1.96
CA SER A 751 -5.52 -30.80 -0.76
C SER A 751 -6.26 -31.45 0.41
N ARG A 752 -5.64 -31.47 1.60
CA ARG A 752 -6.18 -32.19 2.76
C ARG A 752 -7.53 -31.65 3.24
N GLU A 753 -7.74 -30.33 3.14
CA GLU A 753 -8.99 -29.62 3.45
C GLU A 753 -9.08 -28.31 2.63
N VAL A 754 -10.29 -27.76 2.43
CA VAL A 754 -10.49 -26.40 1.91
C VAL A 754 -10.65 -25.45 3.09
N LEU A 755 -9.68 -24.55 3.29
CA LEU A 755 -9.80 -23.47 4.26
C LEU A 755 -10.87 -22.48 3.77
N GLN A 756 -12.02 -22.47 4.43
CA GLN A 756 -12.96 -21.36 4.32
C GLN A 756 -12.38 -20.13 5.03
N LEU A 757 -12.59 -18.94 4.47
CA LEU A 757 -12.16 -17.66 5.07
C LEU A 757 -12.52 -17.63 6.57
N ASP A 758 -11.53 -17.38 7.44
CA ASP A 758 -11.77 -17.13 8.87
C ASP A 758 -12.76 -15.96 9.00
N LEU A 759 -13.99 -16.28 9.38
CA LEU A 759 -15.04 -15.29 9.61
C LEU A 759 -14.77 -14.65 10.98
N PHE A 760 -14.15 -13.47 10.99
CA PHE A 760 -14.15 -12.62 12.18
C PHE A 760 -15.59 -12.24 12.52
N VAL A 761 -16.10 -12.76 13.64
CA VAL A 761 -17.38 -12.36 14.21
C VAL A 761 -17.19 -10.99 14.86
N SER A 762 -17.60 -9.93 14.16
CA SER A 762 -17.40 -8.54 14.60
C SER A 762 -18.67 -7.70 14.64
N ASP A 763 -19.75 -8.22 14.06
CA ASP A 763 -21.08 -7.62 13.92
C ASP A 763 -22.17 -8.72 13.84
N GLU A 764 -23.45 -8.33 13.92
CA GLU A 764 -24.59 -9.27 13.88
C GLU A 764 -24.61 -10.12 12.60
N ALA A 765 -24.33 -9.51 11.44
CA ALA A 765 -24.35 -10.19 10.15
C ALA A 765 -23.26 -11.28 10.04
N SER A 766 -22.06 -11.01 10.55
CA SER A 766 -20.97 -11.98 10.63
C SER A 766 -21.23 -13.06 11.68
N ALA A 767 -21.88 -12.72 12.81
CA ALA A 767 -22.31 -13.68 13.84
C ALA A 767 -23.36 -14.67 13.30
N ILE A 768 -24.38 -14.20 12.59
CA ILE A 768 -25.40 -15.05 11.96
C ILE A 768 -24.76 -15.97 10.91
N ARG A 769 -23.82 -15.45 10.11
CA ARG A 769 -23.11 -16.24 9.10
C ARG A 769 -22.27 -17.35 9.74
N TRP A 770 -21.58 -17.04 10.84
CA TRP A 770 -20.83 -18.01 11.62
C TRP A 770 -21.75 -19.09 12.23
N LEU A 771 -22.88 -18.69 12.83
CA LEU A 771 -23.87 -19.63 13.39
C LEU A 771 -24.44 -20.54 12.31
N LYS A 772 -24.72 -20.00 11.12
CA LYS A 772 -25.19 -20.77 9.97
C LYS A 772 -24.15 -21.81 9.55
N GLN A 773 -22.86 -21.47 9.56
CA GLN A 773 -21.78 -22.41 9.27
C GLN A 773 -21.72 -23.54 10.30
N GLN A 774 -21.80 -23.22 11.59
CA GLN A 774 -21.78 -24.23 12.66
C GLN A 774 -22.98 -25.19 12.59
N LEU A 775 -24.18 -24.65 12.37
CA LEU A 775 -25.43 -25.42 12.31
C LEU A 775 -25.58 -26.22 11.01
N THR A 776 -24.95 -25.79 9.91
CA THR A 776 -24.89 -26.56 8.66
C THR A 776 -23.97 -27.78 8.80
N ARG A 777 -22.85 -27.65 9.53
CA ARG A 777 -21.94 -28.77 9.82
C ARG A 777 -22.61 -29.81 10.71
N LYS A 778 -23.24 -29.36 11.79
CA LYS A 778 -23.94 -30.22 12.74
C LYS A 778 -25.05 -29.44 13.46
N PRO A 779 -26.29 -29.97 13.53
CA PRO A 779 -27.32 -29.45 14.41
C PRO A 779 -26.88 -29.51 15.87
N GLN A 780 -26.91 -28.39 16.58
CA GLN A 780 -26.35 -28.26 17.93
C GLN A 780 -27.36 -27.69 18.92
N THR A 781 -27.22 -28.05 20.20
CA THR A 781 -28.01 -27.43 21.27
C THR A 781 -27.41 -26.06 21.64
N PHE A 782 -28.19 -25.22 22.33
CA PHE A 782 -27.69 -23.94 22.84
C PHE A 782 -26.42 -24.11 23.71
N GLN A 783 -26.40 -25.14 24.57
CA GLN A 783 -25.28 -25.44 25.47
C GLN A 783 -24.01 -25.85 24.72
N GLU A 784 -24.14 -26.48 23.55
CA GLU A 784 -23.00 -26.83 22.69
C GLU A 784 -22.46 -25.59 21.96
N LEU A 785 -23.32 -24.66 21.54
CA LEU A 785 -22.95 -23.46 20.78
C LEU A 785 -22.38 -22.33 21.64
N GLN A 786 -22.90 -22.12 22.85
CA GLN A 786 -22.52 -21.00 23.72
C GLN A 786 -21.01 -20.87 23.96
N PRO A 787 -20.26 -21.92 24.37
CA PRO A 787 -18.82 -21.79 24.59
C PRO A 787 -18.02 -21.55 23.31
N GLN A 788 -18.52 -22.00 22.15
CA GLN A 788 -17.89 -21.76 20.84
C GLN A 788 -18.10 -20.31 20.41
N PHE A 789 -19.33 -19.81 20.55
CA PHE A 789 -19.69 -18.43 20.21
C PHE A 789 -18.94 -17.40 21.06
N MET A 790 -18.80 -17.66 22.38
CA MET A 790 -18.04 -16.79 23.28
C MET A 790 -16.54 -16.74 22.95
N ARG A 791 -15.97 -17.81 22.42
CA ARG A 791 -14.55 -17.86 22.01
C ARG A 791 -14.28 -16.97 20.79
N GLU A 792 -15.17 -17.01 19.81
CA GLU A 792 -15.03 -16.26 18.54
C GLU A 792 -15.36 -14.78 18.69
N THR A 793 -16.28 -14.42 19.60
CA THR A 793 -16.66 -13.01 19.87
C THR A 793 -15.68 -12.23 20.75
N GLN A 794 -14.73 -12.91 21.41
CA GLN A 794 -13.66 -12.27 22.19
C GLN A 794 -12.67 -11.45 21.33
N GLY A 795 -12.68 -11.65 20.00
CA GLY A 795 -11.77 -10.98 19.04
C GLY A 795 -12.05 -9.48 18.82
N GLY A 796 -13.26 -9.00 19.12
CA GLY A 796 -13.60 -7.57 19.08
C GLY A 796 -14.93 -7.27 18.39
N TRP A 797 -16.01 -7.25 19.16
CA TRP A 797 -17.29 -6.65 18.77
C TRP A 797 -17.13 -5.13 18.55
N ARG A 798 -17.73 -4.59 17.48
CA ARG A 798 -17.61 -3.15 17.19
C ARG A 798 -18.22 -2.31 18.31
N LYS A 799 -17.49 -1.27 18.76
CA LYS A 799 -17.87 -0.41 19.92
C LYS A 799 -19.21 0.34 19.76
N HIS A 800 -19.73 0.46 18.55
CA HIS A 800 -20.95 1.19 18.21
C HIS A 800 -22.13 0.28 17.88
N GLU A 801 -21.99 -1.03 18.08
CA GLU A 801 -23.02 -2.02 17.78
C GLU A 801 -23.50 -2.69 19.07
N LYS A 802 -24.81 -2.82 19.25
CA LYS A 802 -25.39 -3.46 20.43
C LYS A 802 -25.09 -4.96 20.34
N PRO A 803 -24.43 -5.57 21.35
CA PRO A 803 -24.30 -7.02 21.38
C PRO A 803 -25.69 -7.64 21.51
N LEU A 804 -26.02 -8.54 20.58
CA LEU A 804 -27.21 -9.37 20.65
C LEU A 804 -26.87 -10.68 21.36
N GLU A 805 -27.79 -11.16 22.19
CA GLU A 805 -27.62 -12.43 22.89
C GLU A 805 -27.69 -13.60 21.90
N LEU A 806 -26.87 -14.63 22.11
CA LEU A 806 -26.82 -15.81 21.22
C LEU A 806 -28.21 -16.45 21.04
N MET A 807 -29.01 -16.50 22.10
CA MET A 807 -30.36 -17.07 22.05
C MET A 807 -31.27 -16.25 21.10
N GLU A 808 -31.19 -14.92 21.18
CA GLU A 808 -31.98 -14.04 20.32
C GLU A 808 -31.60 -14.22 18.85
N MET A 809 -30.31 -14.39 18.54
CA MET A 809 -29.86 -14.66 17.16
C MET A 809 -30.30 -16.03 16.65
N LEU A 810 -30.28 -17.05 17.51
CA LEU A 810 -30.75 -18.39 17.19
C LEU A 810 -32.25 -18.38 16.89
N GLU A 811 -33.04 -17.76 17.75
CA GLU A 811 -34.50 -17.64 17.60
C GLU A 811 -34.92 -16.88 16.34
N GLN A 812 -34.15 -15.86 15.95
CA GLN A 812 -34.45 -14.99 14.82
C GLN A 812 -34.09 -15.60 13.45
N ASN A 813 -33.09 -16.47 13.39
CA ASN A 813 -32.48 -16.88 12.11
C ASN A 813 -32.51 -18.40 11.86
N PHE A 814 -32.84 -19.20 12.87
CA PHE A 814 -32.76 -20.66 12.83
C PHE A 814 -34.01 -21.33 13.42
N LEU A 815 -34.15 -22.64 13.18
CA LEU A 815 -35.27 -23.43 13.70
C LEU A 815 -34.77 -24.41 14.77
N MET A 816 -35.56 -24.61 15.82
CA MET A 816 -35.30 -25.59 16.87
C MET A 816 -36.37 -26.68 16.80
N TYR A 817 -35.97 -27.94 16.98
CA TYR A 817 -36.92 -29.04 17.12
C TYR A 817 -37.32 -29.22 18.59
N ASP A 818 -38.58 -28.98 18.90
CA ASP A 818 -39.16 -29.00 20.25
C ASP A 818 -39.59 -30.41 20.73
N GLY A 819 -39.34 -31.43 19.91
CA GLY A 819 -39.75 -32.81 20.19
C GLY A 819 -41.17 -33.14 19.77
N LYS A 820 -41.88 -32.24 19.06
CA LYS A 820 -43.26 -32.44 18.59
C LYS A 820 -43.32 -32.53 17.07
N GLY A 821 -44.15 -33.43 16.56
CA GLY A 821 -44.34 -33.66 15.13
C GLY A 821 -43.17 -34.38 14.45
N SER A 822 -43.23 -34.51 13.12
CA SER A 822 -42.21 -35.24 12.35
C SER A 822 -40.84 -34.56 12.39
N ILE A 823 -39.79 -35.37 12.56
CA ILE A 823 -38.40 -34.91 12.62
C ILE A 823 -37.99 -34.36 11.24
N PRO A 824 -37.50 -33.10 11.15
CA PRO A 824 -37.08 -32.48 9.89
C PRO A 824 -35.93 -33.21 9.17
N PRO A 825 -35.83 -33.11 7.83
CA PRO A 825 -34.82 -33.83 7.04
C PRO A 825 -33.38 -33.49 7.42
N GLN A 826 -33.12 -32.25 7.84
CA GLN A 826 -31.81 -31.81 8.32
C GLN A 826 -31.36 -32.61 9.55
N LEU A 827 -32.28 -32.92 10.46
CA LEU A 827 -32.01 -33.69 11.66
C LEU A 827 -31.95 -35.20 11.36
N VAL A 828 -32.77 -35.70 10.43
CA VAL A 828 -32.73 -37.09 9.96
C VAL A 828 -31.39 -37.40 9.27
N SER A 829 -30.95 -36.53 8.38
CA SER A 829 -29.66 -36.65 7.68
C SER A 829 -28.49 -36.67 8.66
N TRP A 830 -28.51 -35.79 9.67
CA TRP A 830 -27.53 -35.79 10.74
C TRP A 830 -27.56 -37.09 11.58
N MET A 831 -28.75 -37.56 12.02
CA MET A 831 -28.86 -38.80 12.79
C MET A 831 -28.29 -40.00 12.05
N ARG A 832 -28.48 -40.07 10.72
CA ARG A 832 -27.93 -41.13 9.87
C ARG A 832 -26.39 -41.13 9.80
N GLN A 833 -25.69 -40.09 10.27
CA GLN A 833 -24.23 -40.12 10.38
C GLN A 833 -23.74 -41.01 11.54
N SER A 834 -24.56 -41.20 12.58
CA SER A 834 -24.27 -42.12 13.68
C SER A 834 -24.71 -43.53 13.33
N GLU A 835 -23.78 -44.50 13.38
CA GLU A 835 -24.06 -45.91 13.12
C GLU A 835 -25.21 -46.45 14.00
N LYS A 836 -25.19 -46.09 15.29
CA LYS A 836 -26.23 -46.50 16.25
C LYS A 836 -27.62 -45.97 15.85
N LEU A 837 -27.74 -44.65 15.60
CA LEU A 837 -29.04 -44.04 15.28
C LEU A 837 -29.53 -44.45 13.89
N ARG A 838 -28.63 -44.61 12.92
CA ARG A 838 -28.93 -45.13 11.58
C ARG A 838 -29.55 -46.53 11.66
N ASN A 839 -28.95 -47.43 12.45
CA ASN A 839 -29.45 -48.79 12.62
C ASN A 839 -30.83 -48.79 13.31
N THR A 840 -31.04 -47.91 14.30
CA THR A 840 -32.35 -47.74 14.96
C THR A 840 -33.42 -47.25 13.98
N ILE A 841 -33.13 -46.25 13.15
CA ILE A 841 -34.08 -45.75 12.12
C ILE A 841 -34.38 -46.83 11.09
N GLN A 842 -33.36 -47.55 10.61
CA GLN A 842 -33.51 -48.58 9.58
C GLN A 842 -34.29 -49.80 10.07
N ALA A 843 -34.01 -50.28 11.29
CA ALA A 843 -34.76 -51.38 11.93
C ALA A 843 -36.20 -50.97 12.25
N GLY A 844 -36.42 -49.69 12.52
CA GLY A 844 -37.72 -49.11 12.76
C GLY A 844 -38.62 -49.05 11.51
N LEU A 845 -38.06 -48.50 10.42
CA LEU A 845 -38.71 -48.47 9.10
C LEU A 845 -39.02 -49.88 8.58
N ALA A 846 -38.09 -50.84 8.75
CA ALA A 846 -38.29 -52.23 8.33
C ALA A 846 -39.40 -52.95 9.14
N ALA A 847 -39.62 -52.54 10.38
CA ALA A 847 -40.67 -53.08 11.25
C ALA A 847 -42.02 -52.32 11.13
N GLY A 848 -42.11 -51.30 10.27
CA GLY A 848 -43.31 -50.47 10.09
C GLY A 848 -43.67 -49.61 11.30
N ARG A 849 -42.72 -49.38 12.23
CA ARG A 849 -42.92 -48.57 13.44
C ARG A 849 -42.61 -47.08 13.23
N GLU A 850 -41.91 -46.76 12.14
CA GLU A 850 -41.54 -45.43 11.73
C GLU A 850 -42.00 -45.22 10.28
N ALA A 851 -42.37 -43.99 9.94
CA ALA A 851 -42.73 -43.60 8.58
C ALA A 851 -41.85 -42.44 8.13
N GLU A 852 -41.40 -42.46 6.88
CA GLU A 852 -40.60 -41.38 6.29
C GLU A 852 -41.30 -40.83 5.05
N ASP A 853 -41.61 -39.54 5.05
CA ASP A 853 -42.19 -38.83 3.91
C ASP A 853 -41.41 -37.54 3.64
N ASN A 854 -40.98 -37.34 2.39
CA ASN A 854 -40.18 -36.20 1.94
C ASN A 854 -38.95 -35.89 2.83
N GLY A 855 -38.30 -36.96 3.32
CA GLY A 855 -37.15 -36.91 4.22
C GLY A 855 -37.47 -36.57 5.68
N ARG A 856 -38.75 -36.40 6.04
CA ARG A 856 -39.20 -36.20 7.43
C ARG A 856 -39.48 -37.54 8.07
N LEU A 857 -38.97 -37.76 9.28
CA LEU A 857 -39.17 -39.02 10.01
C LEU A 857 -40.26 -38.86 11.07
N GLU A 858 -41.34 -39.61 10.92
CA GLU A 858 -42.34 -39.82 11.97
C GLU A 858 -41.93 -41.01 12.83
N THR A 859 -41.68 -40.74 14.11
CA THR A 859 -41.26 -41.76 15.07
C THR A 859 -41.79 -41.44 16.46
N SER A 860 -42.21 -42.48 17.17
CA SER A 860 -42.52 -42.45 18.60
C SER A 860 -41.37 -43.00 19.45
N ASN A 861 -40.22 -43.30 18.82
CA ASN A 861 -39.06 -43.88 19.49
C ASN A 861 -38.42 -42.84 20.44
N PRO A 862 -38.39 -43.10 21.77
CA PRO A 862 -37.86 -42.16 22.75
C PRO A 862 -36.37 -41.86 22.57
N GLU A 863 -35.59 -42.78 22.01
CA GLU A 863 -34.16 -42.61 21.78
C GLU A 863 -33.88 -41.63 20.63
N LEU A 864 -34.62 -41.76 19.52
CA LEU A 864 -34.52 -40.87 18.37
C LEU A 864 -34.99 -39.46 18.73
N LEU A 865 -36.14 -39.34 19.40
CA LEU A 865 -36.68 -38.05 19.83
C LEU A 865 -35.74 -37.33 20.81
N ARG A 866 -35.14 -38.05 21.76
CA ARG A 866 -34.17 -37.46 22.70
C ARG A 866 -32.89 -36.98 22.01
N ALA A 867 -32.46 -37.64 20.94
CA ALA A 867 -31.25 -37.27 20.22
C ALA A 867 -31.35 -35.93 19.48
N VAL A 868 -32.55 -35.57 19.02
CA VAL A 868 -32.80 -34.36 18.20
C VAL A 868 -33.50 -33.23 18.94
N LYS A 869 -34.04 -33.49 20.13
CA LYS A 869 -34.72 -32.49 20.95
C LYS A 869 -33.79 -31.33 21.31
N ASP A 870 -34.31 -30.11 21.26
CA ASP A 870 -33.63 -28.86 21.61
C ASP A 870 -32.40 -28.53 20.74
N ARG A 871 -32.27 -29.19 19.57
CA ARG A 871 -31.23 -28.90 18.58
C ARG A 871 -31.71 -27.87 17.57
N TRP A 872 -30.86 -26.89 17.32
CA TRP A 872 -31.03 -25.87 16.29
C TRP A 872 -30.51 -26.38 14.94
N TYR A 873 -31.16 -25.97 13.85
CA TYR A 873 -30.79 -26.32 12.48
C TYR A 873 -31.12 -25.18 11.51
N VAL A 874 -30.48 -25.21 10.34
CA VAL A 874 -30.65 -24.20 9.30
C VAL A 874 -31.96 -24.43 8.53
N PRO A 875 -32.84 -23.42 8.40
CA PRO A 875 -34.08 -23.53 7.61
C PRO A 875 -33.74 -23.78 6.14
N ASP A 876 -34.55 -24.58 5.45
CA ASP A 876 -34.38 -24.84 4.01
C ASP A 876 -34.92 -23.65 3.20
N PRO A 877 -34.06 -22.90 2.46
CA PRO A 877 -34.49 -21.72 1.71
C PRO A 877 -35.46 -22.03 0.56
N ASN A 878 -35.58 -23.31 0.15
CA ASN A 878 -36.47 -23.74 -0.93
C ASN A 878 -37.85 -24.24 -0.42
N LYS A 879 -38.10 -24.25 0.89
CA LYS A 879 -39.35 -24.73 1.48
C LYS A 879 -40.14 -23.60 2.14
N ALA A 880 -41.27 -23.23 1.53
CA ALA A 880 -42.13 -22.13 1.97
C ALA A 880 -42.55 -22.20 3.46
N GLY A 881 -42.74 -23.40 4.03
CA GLY A 881 -43.17 -23.57 5.42
C GLY A 881 -42.12 -23.20 6.48
N ASP A 882 -40.82 -23.27 6.17
CA ASP A 882 -39.77 -22.86 7.10
C ASP A 882 -39.63 -21.32 7.13
N LEU A 883 -39.79 -20.69 5.96
CA LEU A 883 -39.83 -19.23 5.82
C LEU A 883 -41.09 -18.62 6.45
N GLU A 884 -42.23 -19.31 6.37
CA GLU A 884 -43.50 -18.87 6.97
C GLU A 884 -43.45 -18.85 8.50
N LYS A 885 -42.79 -19.84 9.13
CA LYS A 885 -42.59 -19.88 10.60
C LYS A 885 -41.63 -18.80 11.10
N LEU A 886 -40.55 -18.53 10.37
CA LEU A 886 -39.63 -17.43 10.69
C LEU A 886 -40.34 -16.08 10.54
N ARG A 887 -41.08 -15.89 9.44
CA ARG A 887 -41.89 -14.69 9.19
C ARG A 887 -42.95 -14.48 10.27
N GLU A 888 -43.70 -15.50 10.66
CA GLU A 888 -44.73 -15.41 11.72
C GLU A 888 -44.11 -15.02 13.07
N ARG A 889 -42.94 -15.56 13.42
CA ARG A 889 -42.21 -15.18 14.66
C ARG A 889 -41.74 -13.72 14.64
N THR A 890 -41.17 -13.25 13.54
CA THR A 890 -40.76 -11.84 13.40
C THR A 890 -41.95 -10.90 13.55
N LEU A 891 -43.08 -11.24 12.92
CA LEU A 891 -44.31 -10.44 12.98
C LEU A 891 -44.91 -10.37 14.40
N LEU A 892 -44.83 -11.46 15.18
CA LEU A 892 -45.33 -11.47 16.57
C LEU A 892 -44.44 -10.67 17.53
N ARG A 893 -43.11 -10.63 17.32
CA ARG A 893 -42.22 -9.79 18.13
C ARG A 893 -42.45 -8.31 17.87
N GLU A 894 -42.58 -7.94 16.60
CA GLU A 894 -42.90 -6.56 16.19
C GLU A 894 -44.27 -6.12 16.74
N PHE A 895 -45.24 -7.04 16.83
CA PHE A 895 -46.51 -6.78 17.51
C PHE A 895 -46.36 -6.52 19.02
N GLU A 896 -45.44 -7.21 19.70
CA GLU A 896 -45.20 -7.02 21.14
C GLU A 896 -44.62 -5.63 21.44
N GLU A 897 -43.83 -5.06 20.52
CA GLU A 897 -43.39 -3.66 20.60
C GLU A 897 -44.58 -2.68 20.54
N TYR A 898 -45.61 -2.98 19.72
CA TYR A 898 -46.82 -2.17 19.64
C TYR A 898 -47.69 -2.29 20.90
N ARG A 899 -47.77 -3.49 21.46
CA ARG A 899 -48.45 -3.74 22.74
C ARG A 899 -47.84 -2.92 23.87
N ASN A 900 -46.51 -2.91 23.97
CA ASN A 900 -45.75 -2.22 25.01
C ASN A 900 -45.54 -0.72 24.74
N SER A 901 -45.92 -0.21 23.57
CA SER A 901 -45.79 1.21 23.23
C SER A 901 -46.66 2.09 24.14
N THR A 902 -46.05 3.12 24.73
CA THR A 902 -46.73 4.15 25.54
C THR A 902 -47.37 5.25 24.68
N GLN A 903 -47.24 5.16 23.34
CA GLN A 903 -47.82 6.14 22.43
C GLN A 903 -49.35 6.00 22.36
N ARG A 904 -50.05 7.14 22.42
CA ARG A 904 -51.52 7.19 22.30
C ARG A 904 -52.02 6.81 20.90
N ARG A 905 -51.18 7.02 19.87
CA ARG A 905 -51.38 6.53 18.49
C ARG A 905 -50.04 6.11 17.88
N LEU A 906 -49.99 4.97 17.21
CA LEU A 906 -48.82 4.46 16.50
C LEU A 906 -48.61 5.27 15.21
N LYS A 907 -47.45 5.93 15.09
CA LYS A 907 -47.10 6.74 13.91
C LYS A 907 -46.60 5.91 12.73
N ALA A 908 -46.01 4.75 12.99
CA ALA A 908 -45.53 3.80 12.00
C ALA A 908 -45.69 2.37 12.55
N PHE A 909 -46.31 1.49 11.77
CA PHE A 909 -46.52 0.09 12.14
C PHE A 909 -46.72 -0.77 10.90
N ARG A 910 -46.35 -2.04 10.99
CA ARG A 910 -46.52 -3.03 9.93
C ARG A 910 -47.86 -3.75 10.10
N MET A 911 -48.72 -3.60 9.09
CA MET A 911 -50.08 -4.17 9.11
C MET A 911 -50.09 -5.70 9.26
N GLU A 912 -49.11 -6.40 8.67
CA GLU A 912 -48.95 -7.85 8.82
C GLU A 912 -48.63 -8.27 10.27
N ALA A 913 -47.89 -7.44 11.02
CA ALA A 913 -47.54 -7.71 12.41
C ALA A 913 -48.76 -7.57 13.32
N VAL A 914 -49.56 -6.52 13.10
CA VAL A 914 -50.85 -6.34 13.77
C VAL A 914 -51.79 -7.51 13.47
N ARG A 915 -51.84 -7.98 12.22
CA ARG A 915 -52.66 -9.14 11.86
C ARG A 915 -52.19 -10.43 12.54
N ALA A 916 -50.89 -10.71 12.53
CA ALA A 916 -50.36 -11.89 13.22
C ALA A 916 -50.65 -11.83 14.73
N GLY A 917 -50.47 -10.64 15.33
CA GLY A 917 -50.74 -10.38 16.75
C GLY A 917 -52.20 -10.52 17.14
N PHE A 918 -53.13 -9.93 16.40
CA PHE A 918 -54.56 -10.06 16.68
C PHE A 918 -55.04 -11.50 16.51
N LYS A 919 -54.53 -12.23 15.50
CA LYS A 919 -54.80 -13.67 15.34
C LYS A 919 -54.41 -14.45 16.58
N ARG A 920 -53.21 -14.18 17.11
CA ARG A 920 -52.63 -14.86 18.27
C ARG A 920 -53.39 -14.51 19.55
N ALA A 921 -53.59 -13.22 19.80
CA ALA A 921 -54.38 -12.74 20.94
C ALA A 921 -55.81 -13.29 20.92
N TRP A 922 -56.43 -13.41 19.74
CA TRP A 922 -57.73 -14.04 19.58
C TRP A 922 -57.72 -15.54 19.91
N GLN A 923 -56.72 -16.29 19.44
CA GLN A 923 -56.54 -17.72 19.79
C GLN A 923 -56.35 -17.91 21.30
N ASP A 924 -55.64 -16.98 21.93
CA ASP A 924 -55.32 -17.00 23.37
C ASP A 924 -56.44 -16.39 24.23
N LYS A 925 -57.56 -15.96 23.62
CA LYS A 925 -58.71 -15.27 24.25
C LYS A 925 -58.35 -13.95 24.96
N ASP A 926 -57.24 -13.32 24.60
CA ASP A 926 -56.82 -12.00 25.09
C ASP A 926 -57.45 -10.88 24.26
N TYR A 927 -58.76 -10.70 24.44
CA TYR A 927 -59.54 -9.68 23.71
C TYR A 927 -59.13 -8.25 24.13
N ALA A 928 -58.64 -8.07 25.35
CA ALA A 928 -58.19 -6.77 25.86
C ALA A 928 -56.96 -6.27 25.08
N THR A 929 -56.00 -7.15 24.78
CA THR A 929 -54.84 -6.78 23.95
C THR A 929 -55.25 -6.38 22.53
N VAL A 930 -56.27 -7.04 21.94
CA VAL A 930 -56.80 -6.67 20.61
C VAL A 930 -57.38 -5.25 20.64
N ILE A 931 -58.23 -4.93 21.62
CA ILE A 931 -58.87 -3.61 21.76
C ILE A 931 -57.82 -2.52 22.03
N ASN A 932 -56.93 -2.75 23.01
CA ASN A 932 -55.93 -1.76 23.43
C ASN A 932 -54.92 -1.41 22.31
N VAL A 933 -54.57 -2.37 21.46
CA VAL A 933 -53.68 -2.11 20.33
C VAL A 933 -54.46 -1.50 19.15
N ALA A 934 -55.72 -1.89 18.94
CA ALA A 934 -56.59 -1.30 17.92
C ALA A 934 -56.85 0.20 18.16
N GLU A 935 -57.07 0.63 19.41
CA GLU A 935 -57.26 2.05 19.76
C GLU A 935 -56.03 2.92 19.47
N LYS A 936 -54.84 2.32 19.43
CA LYS A 936 -53.60 3.00 19.06
C LYS A 936 -53.41 3.08 17.53
N ILE A 937 -54.21 2.37 16.74
CA ILE A 937 -54.16 2.38 15.27
C ILE A 937 -55.09 3.48 14.75
N PRO A 938 -54.69 4.27 13.73
CA PRO A 938 -55.58 5.25 13.12
C PRO A 938 -56.87 4.62 12.57
N ASP A 939 -58.04 5.19 12.91
CA ASP A 939 -59.36 4.63 12.61
C ASP A 939 -59.61 4.36 11.11
N ASN A 940 -59.03 5.19 10.24
CA ASN A 940 -59.11 4.99 8.79
C ASN A 940 -58.40 3.70 8.36
N VAL A 941 -57.23 3.41 8.93
CA VAL A 941 -56.46 2.19 8.63
C VAL A 941 -57.12 0.94 9.22
N LEU A 942 -57.71 1.04 10.41
CA LEU A 942 -58.43 -0.08 11.04
C LEU A 942 -59.69 -0.46 10.24
N ARG A 943 -60.42 0.52 9.70
CA ARG A 943 -61.66 0.31 8.91
C ARG A 943 -61.40 -0.14 7.47
N GLU A 944 -60.26 0.22 6.89
CA GLU A 944 -59.85 -0.19 5.54
C GLU A 944 -59.38 -1.66 5.48
N ASP A 945 -59.08 -2.29 6.63
CA ASP A 945 -58.64 -3.69 6.72
C ASP A 945 -59.75 -4.62 7.26
N PRO A 946 -60.42 -5.41 6.41
CA PRO A 946 -61.57 -6.23 6.82
C PRO A 946 -61.24 -7.25 7.92
N LYS A 947 -59.99 -7.74 8.00
CA LYS A 947 -59.59 -8.76 8.99
C LYS A 947 -59.32 -8.14 10.36
N LEU A 948 -58.70 -6.96 10.38
CA LEU A 948 -58.47 -6.24 11.63
C LEU A 948 -59.76 -5.70 12.21
N LEU A 949 -60.63 -5.14 11.36
CA LEU A 949 -61.97 -4.69 11.76
C LEU A 949 -62.80 -5.85 12.31
N MET A 950 -62.80 -7.00 11.63
CA MET A 950 -63.50 -8.20 12.10
C MET A 950 -63.03 -8.62 13.50
N TRP A 951 -61.73 -8.70 13.76
CA TRP A 951 -61.22 -9.09 15.07
C TRP A 951 -61.48 -8.03 16.15
N TYR A 952 -61.41 -6.75 15.80
CA TYR A 952 -61.74 -5.67 16.71
C TYR A 952 -63.23 -5.69 17.10
N ASP A 953 -64.15 -5.73 16.12
CA ASP A 953 -65.59 -5.75 16.36
C ASP A 953 -66.01 -6.99 17.18
N GLN A 954 -65.41 -8.15 16.87
CA GLN A 954 -65.64 -9.38 17.61
C GLN A 954 -65.08 -9.31 19.04
N ALA A 955 -63.91 -8.69 19.25
CA ALA A 955 -63.32 -8.49 20.56
C ALA A 955 -64.15 -7.54 21.43
N VAL A 956 -64.64 -6.42 20.86
CA VAL A 956 -65.54 -5.46 21.53
C VAL A 956 -66.85 -6.15 21.93
N THR A 957 -67.50 -6.86 20.99
CA THR A 957 -68.76 -7.58 21.26
C THR A 957 -68.62 -8.65 22.35
N ARG A 958 -67.44 -9.31 22.43
CA ARG A 958 -67.14 -10.33 23.45
C ARG A 958 -66.75 -9.72 24.79
N SER A 959 -66.19 -8.51 24.81
CA SER A 959 -65.81 -7.79 26.02
C SER A 959 -67.00 -7.08 26.70
N GLU A 960 -68.07 -6.77 25.97
CA GLU A 960 -69.30 -6.16 26.52
C GLU A 960 -70.32 -7.17 27.09
N ARG A 961 -70.14 -8.47 26.81
CA ARG A 961 -70.96 -9.57 27.36
C ARG A 961 -70.25 -10.36 28.48
N GLY A 962 -69.12 -9.86 28.98
CA GLY A 962 -68.28 -10.48 30.00
C GLY A 962 -68.32 -9.75 31.33
#